data_AF-A0A7X4HU35-F1
#
_entry.id   AF-A0A7X4HU35-F1
#
_cell.length_a   1.000
_cell.length_b   1.000
_cell.length_c   1.000
_cell.angle_alpha   90.00
_cell.angle_beta   90.00
_cell.angle_gamma   90.00
#
_symmetry.space_group_name_H-M   'P 1'
#
loop_
_entity.id
_entity.type
_entity.pdbx_description
1 polymer ?
#
loop_
_entity_poly.entity_id
_entity_poly.type
_entity_poly.pdbx_seq_one_letter_code
_entity_poly.pdbx_strand_id
1 'polypeptide(L)'
;IRMPARRNGVSTRKRPEGSMPARRRRGDPEQARHFRAAGTVFAGIATAFAFVACTGAGADSDRLPPPSDEWTYYGGQNSFNRYSPLTQIDGENVDAVQVLWRRPAVDGALTAEYPELDFNNYLRGTPVLVDGTLYAPNAVGLVEAFDPGTGETRWVQRPESEEDVRGRSFRGVAYWRGSGTGSGDGGADGGVGDSAGRIISVRGPSMYALDAATGKRVASFGDGGRVDLQLPAGGRYGWSSGPIVVGDVIVLAGTVDGAGDGGTEWRGSVREDIRGFDARTGRLLWTFHVIPEEGEFGADTWGGGSLAESGDLGSWCCLSADDELGYVYVPLSAPTSAYYGGHRPGDNLFSNSLVALDAATGERVWHFQMVHHDIWEYDTVGPPVLGRIHVDGRAIDAVMQASKTAFLYTFDRRTGEPVWPIEEVEVPQSTVPGEATSPTQPIPSRPPAFDRQGVTPEDVIDFTPEIRERALALADSLVMGPLFTPPMERESVEGKIGTYVIPGAWGAGNWNTGAFDPETGVYYAVSHTLPNVWSLSENPEPGEMEFGTQGGWPRAEIEGLPLVKPPWGRITAIDMNRGEHLWMAANGDGPNDHPLLEGLDLPPLGNANRPAPLVTGSLLFIGEGSDAVIGTPDTHWGTTFRAYDKGTGEVVWETELPSGTTGGPMTYLHEGKQYIVVAVGGSEHPAEYVALGLP
;
A
#
# COMPACT_ATOMS: atom_id res chain seq x y z
N ILE A 1 49.74 9.83 -4.57
CA ILE A 1 50.99 10.56 -4.27
C ILE A 1 50.76 11.40 -3.01
N ARG A 2 51.63 11.28 -1.99
CA ARG A 2 51.75 12.09 -0.74
C ARG A 2 50.48 12.44 0.09
N MET A 3 50.45 11.90 1.32
CA MET A 3 49.73 12.44 2.50
C MET A 3 50.31 13.80 2.98
N PRO A 4 49.65 14.45 3.95
CA PRO A 4 50.35 15.13 5.04
C PRO A 4 49.99 14.64 6.47
N ALA A 5 51.05 14.21 7.16
CA ALA A 5 51.29 14.01 8.59
C ALA A 5 50.28 14.47 9.68
N ARG A 6 50.08 13.56 10.67
CA ARG A 6 49.68 13.87 12.06
C ARG A 6 50.74 14.73 12.79
N ARG A 7 50.33 15.49 13.81
CA ARG A 7 51.20 15.95 14.90
C ARG A 7 50.60 15.59 16.26
N ASN A 8 51.40 14.95 17.11
CA ASN A 8 51.04 14.63 18.49
C ASN A 8 51.25 15.83 19.41
N GLY A 9 50.37 15.98 20.41
CA GLY A 9 50.58 16.83 21.58
C GLY A 9 50.26 16.03 22.86
N VAL A 10 51.28 15.72 23.67
CA VAL A 10 51.12 15.01 24.95
C VAL A 10 51.13 16.02 26.09
N SER A 11 50.13 15.93 26.97
CA SER A 11 50.21 16.47 28.33
C SER A 11 49.54 15.49 29.31
N THR A 12 49.85 15.59 30.61
CA THR A 12 49.79 14.46 31.54
C THR A 12 49.12 14.76 32.88
N ARG A 13 48.60 13.70 33.53
CA ARG A 13 48.16 13.61 34.96
C ARG A 13 46.81 14.32 35.26
N LYS A 14 45.95 13.87 36.18
CA LYS A 14 46.11 12.94 37.33
C LYS A 14 44.73 12.38 37.81
N ARG A 15 44.63 11.14 38.31
CA ARG A 15 43.55 10.66 39.22
C ARG A 15 43.91 11.01 40.69
N PRO A 16 42.93 11.08 41.63
CA PRO A 16 42.46 9.94 42.45
C PRO A 16 40.91 9.83 42.50
N GLU A 17 40.23 8.68 42.64
CA GLU A 17 40.20 7.63 43.69
C GLU A 17 39.38 7.93 44.98
N GLY A 18 38.45 7.02 45.31
CA GLY A 18 37.66 6.94 46.56
C GLY A 18 36.24 7.54 46.51
N SER A 19 35.19 6.99 47.15
CA SER A 19 34.99 5.68 47.83
C SER A 19 33.51 5.51 48.21
N MET A 20 32.93 4.30 48.16
CA MET A 20 31.63 4.00 48.81
C MET A 20 31.74 4.12 50.35
N PRO A 21 30.59 4.23 51.06
CA PRO A 21 30.20 3.06 51.87
C PRO A 21 28.69 2.78 51.91
N ALA A 22 28.34 1.50 52.11
CA ALA A 22 26.97 1.06 52.40
C ALA A 22 26.69 0.93 53.91
N ARG A 23 25.47 1.22 54.36
CA ARG A 23 24.84 0.50 55.52
C ARG A 23 23.34 0.78 55.77
N ARG A 24 22.55 -0.29 55.62
CA ARG A 24 21.47 -0.81 56.51
C ARG A 24 20.54 0.16 57.29
N ARG A 25 19.24 0.03 57.01
CA ARG A 25 18.12 -0.21 57.98
C ARG A 25 17.16 -1.18 57.24
N ARG A 26 16.73 -2.38 57.69
CA ARG A 26 16.08 -2.85 58.94
C ARG A 26 14.83 -2.04 59.33
N GLY A 27 13.66 -2.65 59.11
CA GLY A 27 12.35 -2.14 59.49
C GLY A 27 11.23 -3.14 59.15
N ASP A 28 11.04 -4.13 60.02
CA ASP A 28 9.86 -5.02 60.18
C ASP A 28 9.97 -5.53 61.64
N PRO A 29 8.90 -5.70 62.46
CA PRO A 29 7.78 -6.62 62.18
C PRO A 29 6.38 -6.18 62.70
N GLU A 30 5.42 -7.12 62.60
CA GLU A 30 4.11 -7.19 63.30
C GLU A 30 3.00 -6.25 62.77
N GLN A 31 1.71 -6.60 62.73
CA GLN A 31 0.91 -7.77 63.18
C GLN A 31 -0.39 -7.80 62.31
N ALA A 32 -1.17 -8.88 62.12
CA ALA A 32 -1.18 -10.26 62.61
C ALA A 32 -1.93 -11.21 61.62
N ARG A 33 -2.18 -12.47 62.01
CA ARG A 33 -3.20 -13.39 61.42
C ARG A 33 -4.29 -13.68 62.47
N HIS A 34 -5.51 -14.03 62.00
CA HIS A 34 -6.62 -14.80 62.64
C HIS A 34 -7.99 -14.12 62.37
N PHE A 35 -9.14 -14.80 62.15
CA PHE A 35 -9.47 -16.24 62.19
C PHE A 35 -10.76 -16.57 61.39
N ARG A 36 -10.89 -17.85 61.00
CA ARG A 36 -12.12 -18.65 60.76
C ARG A 36 -13.17 -18.28 59.69
N ALA A 37 -13.54 -19.34 58.95
CA ALA A 37 -14.81 -19.47 58.25
C ALA A 37 -15.94 -19.99 59.18
N ALA A 38 -17.16 -19.55 58.92
CA ALA A 38 -18.44 -20.21 59.20
C ALA A 38 -19.50 -19.55 58.30
N GLY A 39 -20.34 -20.33 57.60
CA GLY A 39 -21.25 -19.79 56.57
C GLY A 39 -22.72 -19.70 57.00
N THR A 40 -23.59 -19.62 55.98
CA THR A 40 -25.03 -19.98 55.95
C THR A 40 -26.02 -18.81 55.70
N VAL A 41 -26.60 -18.81 54.48
CA VAL A 41 -28.01 -18.49 54.12
C VAL A 41 -28.45 -17.07 53.67
N PHE A 42 -28.90 -17.04 52.39
CA PHE A 42 -29.97 -16.25 51.72
C PHE A 42 -29.86 -14.73 51.50
N ALA A 43 -29.53 -14.35 50.26
CA ALA A 43 -30.43 -13.72 49.27
C ALA A 43 -29.58 -13.42 48.00
N GLY A 44 -29.97 -13.72 46.77
CA GLY A 44 -31.34 -13.70 46.25
C GLY A 44 -31.57 -12.49 45.33
N ILE A 45 -30.56 -12.04 44.57
CA ILE A 45 -30.70 -11.00 43.55
C ILE A 45 -30.26 -11.60 42.21
N ALA A 46 -31.24 -11.87 41.36
CA ALA A 46 -30.99 -12.15 39.96
C ALA A 46 -30.82 -10.82 39.23
N THR A 47 -29.60 -10.51 38.78
CA THR A 47 -29.36 -9.38 37.89
C THR A 47 -29.97 -9.71 36.53
N ALA A 48 -31.11 -9.10 36.21
CA ALA A 48 -31.73 -9.28 34.91
C ALA A 48 -30.84 -8.71 33.81
N PHE A 49 -30.38 -9.55 32.89
CA PHE A 49 -29.90 -9.11 31.60
C PHE A 49 -31.09 -8.49 30.85
N ALA A 50 -31.19 -7.17 30.86
CA ALA A 50 -32.11 -6.44 30.02
C ALA A 50 -31.59 -6.51 28.57
N PHE A 51 -32.00 -7.56 27.86
CA PHE A 51 -31.96 -7.58 26.40
C PHE A 51 -32.84 -6.44 25.90
N VAL A 52 -32.25 -5.27 25.65
CA VAL A 52 -32.90 -4.20 24.90
C VAL A 52 -32.95 -4.65 23.46
N ALA A 53 -34.03 -5.34 23.10
CA ALA A 53 -34.38 -5.60 21.73
C ALA A 53 -34.73 -4.26 21.06
N CYS A 54 -33.72 -3.60 20.50
CA CYS A 54 -33.92 -2.47 19.59
C CYS A 54 -34.56 -2.98 18.30
N THR A 55 -35.88 -3.16 18.31
CA THR A 55 -36.69 -3.31 17.10
C THR A 55 -36.78 -1.96 16.37
N GLY A 56 -35.62 -1.50 15.89
CA GLY A 56 -35.48 -0.38 14.98
C GLY A 56 -35.38 -0.89 13.56
N ALA A 57 -36.49 -1.38 13.00
CA ALA A 57 -36.61 -1.65 11.57
C ALA A 57 -36.72 -0.31 10.81
N GLY A 58 -35.62 0.46 10.83
CA GLY A 58 -35.35 1.49 9.83
C GLY A 58 -34.81 0.81 8.59
N ALA A 59 -35.23 1.24 7.41
CA ALA A 59 -34.74 0.67 6.16
C ALA A 59 -33.23 0.90 6.04
N ASP A 60 -32.44 -0.18 5.98
CA ASP A 60 -31.12 -0.12 5.35
C ASP A 60 -31.34 0.06 3.85
N SER A 61 -31.39 1.31 3.42
CA SER A 61 -31.01 1.66 2.06
C SER A 61 -29.57 1.21 1.83
N ASP A 62 -29.24 0.77 0.62
CA ASP A 62 -27.85 0.57 0.23
C ASP A 62 -27.05 1.85 0.48
N ARG A 63 -26.07 1.76 1.40
CA ARG A 63 -25.14 2.85 1.78
C ARG A 63 -23.84 2.81 0.99
N LEU A 64 -23.93 2.27 -0.21
CA LEU A 64 -22.89 2.42 -1.21
C LEU A 64 -23.56 3.14 -2.37
N PRO A 65 -22.91 4.16 -2.95
CA PRO A 65 -23.32 4.61 -4.26
C PRO A 65 -23.36 3.39 -5.19
N PRO A 66 -24.40 3.23 -6.01
CA PRO A 66 -24.44 2.13 -6.97
C PRO A 66 -23.20 2.21 -7.87
N PRO A 67 -22.73 1.09 -8.42
CA PRO A 67 -21.60 1.10 -9.34
C PRO A 67 -21.81 2.14 -10.44
N SER A 68 -20.78 2.95 -10.68
CA SER A 68 -20.84 4.08 -11.61
C SER A 68 -20.04 3.80 -12.86
N ASP A 69 -20.51 4.32 -13.98
CA ASP A 69 -19.78 4.45 -15.24
C ASP A 69 -18.82 5.65 -15.25
N GLU A 70 -18.87 6.54 -14.23
CA GLU A 70 -17.85 7.55 -13.96
C GLU A 70 -16.65 6.93 -13.19
N TRP A 71 -15.44 7.35 -13.55
CA TRP A 71 -14.18 6.92 -12.92
C TRP A 71 -13.54 8.11 -12.22
N THR A 72 -14.15 8.56 -11.12
CA THR A 72 -13.84 9.85 -10.45
C THR A 72 -12.60 9.81 -9.55
N TYR A 73 -12.12 8.62 -9.21
CA TYR A 73 -10.86 8.40 -8.50
C TYR A 73 -10.01 7.35 -9.23
N TYR A 74 -8.69 7.36 -9.05
CA TYR A 74 -7.82 6.46 -9.83
C TYR A 74 -8.02 4.97 -9.51
N GLY A 75 -8.63 4.65 -8.36
CA GLY A 75 -9.15 3.32 -8.00
C GLY A 75 -10.60 3.04 -8.47
N GLY A 76 -11.13 3.79 -9.42
CA GLY A 76 -12.54 3.80 -9.83
C GLY A 76 -13.31 4.91 -9.13
N GLN A 77 -13.57 4.69 -7.84
CA GLN A 77 -14.24 5.64 -6.94
C GLN A 77 -13.50 5.66 -5.60
N ASN A 78 -13.92 6.51 -4.66
CA ASN A 78 -13.37 6.54 -3.30
C ASN A 78 -13.41 5.17 -2.58
N SER A 79 -14.31 4.26 -2.98
CA SER A 79 -14.39 2.86 -2.51
C SER A 79 -13.24 1.95 -2.96
N PHE A 80 -12.43 2.39 -3.93
CA PHE A 80 -11.27 1.65 -4.48
C PHE A 80 -11.58 0.25 -5.04
N ASN A 81 -12.80 0.00 -5.49
CA ASN A 81 -13.20 -1.32 -6.01
C ASN A 81 -12.58 -1.69 -7.37
N ARG A 82 -12.03 -0.73 -8.14
CA ARG A 82 -11.57 -0.89 -9.52
C ARG A 82 -12.62 -1.56 -10.43
N TYR A 83 -13.90 -1.35 -10.13
CA TYR A 83 -15.05 -1.95 -10.82
C TYR A 83 -15.82 -0.91 -11.65
N SER A 84 -16.30 -1.34 -12.81
CA SER A 84 -17.28 -0.60 -13.61
C SER A 84 -18.44 -1.52 -14.03
N PRO A 85 -19.71 -1.08 -13.95
CA PRO A 85 -20.86 -1.88 -14.38
C PRO A 85 -20.98 -1.99 -15.92
N LEU A 86 -20.04 -1.42 -16.69
CA LEU A 86 -20.10 -1.43 -18.15
C LEU A 86 -19.91 -2.85 -18.72
N THR A 87 -20.84 -3.25 -19.58
CA THR A 87 -20.87 -4.57 -20.23
C THR A 87 -20.79 -4.49 -21.76
N GLN A 88 -20.39 -3.36 -22.35
CA GLN A 88 -20.34 -3.24 -23.82
C GLN A 88 -19.20 -4.10 -24.40
N ILE A 89 -18.09 -4.23 -23.68
CA ILE A 89 -17.04 -5.20 -23.97
C ILE A 89 -17.30 -6.47 -23.13
N ASP A 90 -17.51 -7.60 -23.79
CA ASP A 90 -17.86 -8.88 -23.18
C ASP A 90 -17.24 -10.08 -23.92
N GLY A 91 -17.44 -11.30 -23.39
CA GLY A 91 -16.89 -12.53 -23.98
C GLY A 91 -17.43 -12.91 -25.37
N GLU A 92 -18.49 -12.27 -25.87
CA GLU A 92 -18.97 -12.48 -27.26
C GLU A 92 -18.30 -11.54 -28.27
N ASN A 93 -17.73 -10.42 -27.80
CA ASN A 93 -17.26 -9.34 -28.68
C ASN A 93 -15.83 -8.82 -28.41
N VAL A 94 -15.18 -9.26 -27.33
CA VAL A 94 -13.83 -8.80 -26.94
C VAL A 94 -12.77 -9.04 -28.03
N ASP A 95 -12.91 -10.08 -28.86
CA ASP A 95 -12.08 -10.33 -30.05
C ASP A 95 -12.06 -9.17 -31.08
N ALA A 96 -13.06 -8.29 -31.05
CA ALA A 96 -13.13 -7.10 -31.90
C ALA A 96 -12.50 -5.85 -31.28
N VAL A 97 -11.95 -5.93 -30.06
CA VAL A 97 -11.27 -4.81 -29.40
C VAL A 97 -9.97 -4.45 -30.14
N GLN A 98 -9.80 -3.17 -30.43
CA GLN A 98 -8.63 -2.61 -31.10
C GLN A 98 -8.13 -1.35 -30.40
N VAL A 99 -6.91 -0.92 -30.73
CA VAL A 99 -6.39 0.39 -30.31
C VAL A 99 -7.18 1.51 -31.00
N LEU A 100 -7.81 2.38 -30.20
CA LEU A 100 -8.59 3.53 -30.67
C LEU A 100 -7.74 4.80 -30.73
N TRP A 101 -6.92 5.03 -29.71
CA TRP A 101 -5.94 6.11 -29.67
C TRP A 101 -4.73 5.76 -28.79
N ARG A 102 -3.63 6.50 -28.99
CA ARG A 102 -2.41 6.46 -28.18
C ARG A 102 -1.96 7.89 -27.93
N ARG A 103 -1.51 8.21 -26.71
CA ARG A 103 -0.92 9.53 -26.38
C ARG A 103 0.36 9.35 -25.57
N PRO A 104 1.47 10.04 -25.91
CA PRO A 104 2.71 9.98 -25.12
C PRO A 104 2.48 10.37 -23.65
N ALA A 105 3.33 9.90 -22.75
CA ALA A 105 3.23 10.18 -21.32
C ALA A 105 3.50 11.66 -20.93
N VAL A 106 3.90 12.51 -21.87
CA VAL A 106 4.05 13.97 -21.73
C VAL A 106 3.63 14.62 -23.05
N ASP A 107 2.83 15.68 -22.97
CA ASP A 107 2.41 16.42 -24.17
C ASP A 107 3.58 16.99 -24.98
N GLY A 108 3.47 16.90 -26.32
CA GLY A 108 4.51 17.34 -27.26
C GLY A 108 4.84 18.84 -27.20
N ALA A 109 3.91 19.69 -26.75
CA ALA A 109 4.20 21.09 -26.53
C ALA A 109 5.14 21.31 -25.33
N LEU A 110 5.04 20.49 -24.29
CA LEU A 110 5.91 20.58 -23.12
C LEU A 110 7.33 20.08 -23.46
N THR A 111 7.49 19.01 -24.23
CA THR A 111 8.81 18.54 -24.69
C THR A 111 9.44 19.46 -25.73
N ALA A 112 8.65 20.20 -26.51
CA ALA A 112 9.15 21.26 -27.38
C ALA A 112 9.59 22.52 -26.61
N GLU A 113 8.92 22.87 -25.50
CA GLU A 113 9.26 23.99 -24.62
C GLU A 113 10.47 23.66 -23.72
N TYR A 114 10.61 22.39 -23.30
CA TYR A 114 11.67 21.86 -22.46
C TYR A 114 12.35 20.63 -23.11
N PRO A 115 13.24 20.82 -24.10
CA PRO A 115 13.85 19.71 -24.86
C PRO A 115 14.83 18.84 -24.05
N GLU A 116 15.32 19.34 -22.91
CA GLU A 116 16.19 18.61 -21.96
C GLU A 116 15.37 17.88 -20.87
N LEU A 117 14.10 17.55 -21.16
CA LEU A 117 13.22 16.82 -20.25
C LEU A 117 13.70 15.39 -20.04
N ASP A 118 14.05 15.05 -18.80
CA ASP A 118 14.39 13.69 -18.36
C ASP A 118 13.29 13.14 -17.44
N PHE A 119 12.69 12.02 -17.84
CA PHE A 119 11.73 11.26 -17.05
C PHE A 119 11.89 9.77 -17.37
N ASN A 120 11.43 8.90 -16.47
CA ASN A 120 11.51 7.46 -16.63
C ASN A 120 10.20 6.92 -17.23
N ASN A 121 10.26 5.74 -17.82
CA ASN A 121 9.10 5.12 -18.47
C ASN A 121 8.10 4.48 -17.49
N TYR A 122 8.24 4.75 -16.18
CA TYR A 122 7.30 4.30 -15.14
C TYR A 122 6.15 5.30 -14.98
N LEU A 123 5.28 5.38 -15.99
CA LEU A 123 4.04 6.15 -15.93
C LEU A 123 3.05 5.45 -14.98
N ARG A 124 2.82 6.04 -13.81
CA ARG A 124 1.98 5.45 -12.75
C ARG A 124 0.54 5.93 -12.77
N GLY A 125 0.28 7.05 -13.45
CA GLY A 125 -1.02 7.70 -13.50
C GLY A 125 -2.09 6.76 -14.07
N THR A 126 -3.16 6.54 -13.32
CA THR A 126 -4.43 6.05 -13.87
C THR A 126 -5.34 7.27 -14.05
N PRO A 127 -5.84 7.55 -15.27
CA PRO A 127 -6.71 8.71 -15.49
C PRO A 127 -8.01 8.63 -14.69
N VAL A 128 -8.58 9.80 -14.40
CA VAL A 128 -9.95 9.93 -13.89
C VAL A 128 -10.83 10.60 -14.94
N LEU A 129 -12.05 10.10 -15.13
CA LEU A 129 -13.07 10.74 -15.97
C LEU A 129 -13.99 11.59 -15.10
N VAL A 130 -14.01 12.89 -15.35
CA VAL A 130 -14.92 13.84 -14.70
C VAL A 130 -15.51 14.78 -15.75
N ASP A 131 -16.83 14.94 -15.74
CA ASP A 131 -17.59 15.86 -16.60
C ASP A 131 -17.17 15.80 -18.09
N GLY A 132 -16.95 14.58 -18.60
CA GLY A 132 -16.54 14.34 -20.01
C GLY A 132 -15.10 14.73 -20.34
N THR A 133 -14.21 14.78 -19.35
CA THR A 133 -12.77 15.07 -19.51
C THR A 133 -11.93 14.04 -18.75
N LEU A 134 -10.88 13.52 -19.37
CA LEU A 134 -9.87 12.73 -18.67
C LEU A 134 -8.83 13.63 -18.03
N TYR A 135 -8.48 13.35 -16.77
CA TYR A 135 -7.40 14.03 -16.05
C TYR A 135 -6.40 13.00 -15.52
N ALA A 136 -5.10 13.25 -15.71
CA ALA A 136 -4.05 12.39 -15.18
C ALA A 136 -2.75 13.17 -14.91
N PRO A 137 -1.89 12.70 -13.98
CA PRO A 137 -0.51 13.13 -13.94
C PRO A 137 0.28 12.54 -15.12
N ASN A 138 1.11 13.36 -15.73
CA ASN A 138 2.02 12.98 -16.80
C ASN A 138 3.34 12.41 -16.23
N ALA A 139 4.31 12.04 -17.08
CA ALA A 139 5.56 11.39 -16.65
C ALA A 139 6.41 12.22 -15.68
N VAL A 140 6.29 13.56 -15.72
CA VAL A 140 7.00 14.50 -14.82
C VAL A 140 6.15 14.95 -13.64
N GLY A 141 4.91 14.47 -13.52
CA GLY A 141 3.99 14.82 -12.43
C GLY A 141 3.31 16.18 -12.58
N LEU A 142 3.25 16.74 -13.78
CA LEU A 142 2.30 17.81 -14.11
C LEU A 142 0.95 17.18 -14.47
N VAL A 143 -0.15 17.83 -14.11
CA VAL A 143 -1.49 17.35 -14.49
C VAL A 143 -1.77 17.74 -15.94
N GLU A 144 -2.36 16.82 -16.70
CA GLU A 144 -2.88 17.04 -18.04
C GLU A 144 -4.38 16.70 -18.08
N ALA A 145 -5.14 17.49 -18.85
CA ALA A 145 -6.51 17.19 -19.21
C ALA A 145 -6.57 16.86 -20.70
N PHE A 146 -7.30 15.81 -21.06
CA PHE A 146 -7.36 15.30 -22.43
C PHE A 146 -8.75 14.75 -22.78
N ASP A 147 -8.97 14.64 -24.08
CA ASP A 147 -10.22 14.17 -24.65
C ASP A 147 -10.36 12.65 -24.52
N PRO A 148 -11.50 12.13 -23.99
CA PRO A 148 -11.72 10.68 -23.87
C PRO A 148 -11.93 9.97 -25.23
N GLY A 149 -12.38 10.66 -26.27
CA GLY A 149 -12.61 10.09 -27.60
C GLY A 149 -11.34 9.96 -28.42
N THR A 150 -10.40 10.89 -28.29
CA THR A 150 -9.20 11.00 -29.15
C THR A 150 -7.85 10.95 -28.42
N GLY A 151 -7.81 11.13 -27.10
CA GLY A 151 -6.58 11.31 -26.33
C GLY A 151 -5.90 12.68 -26.51
N GLU A 152 -6.49 13.60 -27.29
CA GLU A 152 -5.94 14.92 -27.57
C GLU A 152 -5.94 15.81 -26.30
N THR A 153 -4.82 16.50 -26.07
CA THR A 153 -4.64 17.37 -24.90
C THR A 153 -5.54 18.61 -24.98
N ARG A 154 -6.39 18.79 -23.96
CA ARG A 154 -7.21 19.99 -23.75
C ARG A 154 -6.43 21.08 -23.01
N TRP A 155 -5.67 20.70 -21.98
CA TRP A 155 -4.69 21.58 -21.32
C TRP A 155 -3.58 20.79 -20.61
N VAL A 156 -2.43 21.46 -20.39
CA VAL A 156 -1.31 20.98 -19.57
C VAL A 156 -1.13 21.97 -18.42
N GLN A 157 -0.96 21.48 -17.18
CA GLN A 157 -0.60 22.31 -16.04
C GLN A 157 0.70 23.05 -16.37
N ARG A 158 0.68 24.38 -16.26
CA ARG A 158 1.89 25.18 -16.52
C ARG A 158 2.90 25.03 -15.38
N PRO A 159 4.17 24.67 -15.66
CA PRO A 159 5.24 24.77 -14.67
C PRO A 159 5.54 26.24 -14.37
N GLU A 160 6.06 26.53 -13.17
CA GLU A 160 6.53 27.88 -12.81
C GLU A 160 8.06 27.99 -12.80
N SER A 161 8.74 26.84 -12.77
CA SER A 161 10.18 26.70 -12.67
C SER A 161 10.69 25.52 -13.48
N GLU A 162 11.99 25.47 -13.76
CA GLU A 162 12.65 24.26 -14.28
C GLU A 162 12.61 23.08 -13.29
N GLU A 163 12.33 23.32 -12.00
CA GLU A 163 12.21 22.26 -11.01
C GLU A 163 10.88 21.50 -11.16
N ASP A 164 9.79 22.19 -11.50
CA ASP A 164 8.46 21.58 -11.70
C ASP A 164 8.44 20.51 -12.80
N VAL A 165 9.32 20.64 -13.79
CA VAL A 165 9.44 19.70 -14.92
C VAL A 165 10.44 18.56 -14.67
N ARG A 166 11.14 18.55 -13.52
CA ARG A 166 12.07 17.47 -13.10
C ARG A 166 11.43 16.50 -12.10
N GLY A 167 10.09 16.44 -12.07
CA GLY A 167 9.34 15.53 -11.21
C GLY A 167 9.26 14.11 -11.75
N ARG A 168 8.32 13.33 -11.20
CA ARG A 168 8.01 11.95 -11.59
C ARG A 168 6.49 11.75 -11.54
N SER A 169 5.97 10.85 -12.37
CA SER A 169 4.56 10.42 -12.33
C SER A 169 4.17 9.87 -10.95
N PHE A 170 2.91 10.07 -10.54
CA PHE A 170 2.26 9.50 -9.35
C PHE A 170 0.92 8.86 -9.77
N ARG A 171 0.26 8.08 -8.90
CA ARG A 171 -0.85 7.20 -9.31
C ARG A 171 -2.15 7.92 -9.68
N GLY A 172 -2.52 8.99 -8.98
CA GLY A 172 -3.79 9.66 -9.26
C GLY A 172 -3.88 11.10 -8.79
N VAL A 173 -4.88 11.79 -9.33
CA VAL A 173 -5.38 13.08 -8.84
C VAL A 173 -6.73 12.88 -8.15
N ALA A 174 -7.14 13.82 -7.32
CA ALA A 174 -8.51 13.86 -6.80
C ALA A 174 -9.30 15.00 -7.47
N TYR A 175 -10.63 14.86 -7.47
CA TYR A 175 -11.54 15.90 -7.92
C TYR A 175 -12.41 16.41 -6.76
N TRP A 176 -12.61 17.72 -6.69
CA TRP A 176 -13.55 18.37 -5.77
C TRP A 176 -14.54 19.20 -6.59
N ARG A 177 -15.82 18.80 -6.60
CA ARG A 177 -16.89 19.49 -7.33
C ARG A 177 -17.36 20.80 -6.68
N GLY A 178 -17.07 20.96 -5.39
CA GLY A 178 -17.60 22.03 -4.54
C GLY A 178 -19.01 21.76 -4.03
N SER A 179 -19.26 22.05 -2.75
CA SER A 179 -20.61 21.94 -2.19
C SER A 179 -21.53 22.98 -2.85
N GLY A 180 -22.55 22.54 -3.58
CA GLY A 180 -23.62 23.41 -4.10
C GLY A 180 -24.52 24.06 -3.02
N THR A 181 -24.20 23.85 -1.74
CA THR A 181 -24.97 24.27 -0.56
C THR A 181 -24.38 25.51 0.14
N GLY A 182 -23.83 26.45 -0.65
CA GLY A 182 -23.55 27.81 -0.19
C GLY A 182 -24.83 28.65 -0.16
N SER A 183 -25.46 28.78 1.01
CA SER A 183 -26.65 29.61 1.17
C SER A 183 -26.35 31.10 0.99
N GLY A 184 -26.78 31.68 -0.14
CA GLY A 184 -27.47 32.97 -0.23
C GLY A 184 -26.74 34.28 0.11
N ASP A 185 -25.60 34.25 0.81
CA ASP A 185 -24.89 35.44 1.26
C ASP A 185 -23.75 35.77 0.29
N GLY A 186 -23.99 36.80 -0.53
CA GLY A 186 -23.07 37.28 -1.57
C GLY A 186 -21.80 37.95 -1.01
N GLY A 187 -20.90 37.16 -0.44
CA GLY A 187 -19.53 37.55 -0.13
C GLY A 187 -18.76 37.82 -1.43
N ALA A 188 -18.52 39.10 -1.71
CA ALA A 188 -17.88 39.55 -2.94
C ALA A 188 -16.35 39.43 -2.89
N ASP A 189 -15.83 38.20 -2.87
CA ASP A 189 -14.43 37.92 -3.19
C ASP A 189 -14.32 37.45 -4.65
N GLY A 190 -13.56 38.22 -5.44
CA GLY A 190 -13.66 38.18 -6.90
C GLY A 190 -12.78 37.14 -7.59
N GLY A 191 -13.44 36.23 -8.32
CA GLY A 191 -13.00 35.81 -9.66
C GLY A 191 -12.09 34.58 -9.79
N VAL A 192 -12.71 33.40 -9.94
CA VAL A 192 -12.78 32.61 -11.20
C VAL A 192 -14.10 31.81 -11.14
N GLY A 193 -14.67 31.40 -12.27
CA GLY A 193 -15.92 30.63 -12.30
C GLY A 193 -15.75 29.18 -11.82
N ASP A 194 -15.90 28.95 -10.51
CA ASP A 194 -15.74 27.66 -9.82
C ASP A 194 -16.92 26.68 -10.12
N SER A 195 -17.39 26.63 -11.38
CA SER A 195 -18.51 25.77 -11.81
C SER A 195 -18.09 24.41 -12.37
N ALA A 196 -16.80 24.23 -12.67
CA ALA A 196 -16.24 22.97 -13.16
C ALA A 196 -15.59 22.13 -12.05
N GLY A 197 -15.47 22.67 -10.83
CA GLY A 197 -14.71 22.07 -9.75
C GLY A 197 -13.20 22.14 -9.96
N ARG A 198 -12.47 21.41 -9.11
CA ARG A 198 -11.01 21.49 -8.98
C ARG A 198 -10.35 20.13 -9.04
N ILE A 199 -9.22 20.06 -9.72
CA ILE A 199 -8.30 18.92 -9.65
C ILE A 199 -7.26 19.21 -8.58
N ILE A 200 -7.17 18.31 -7.59
CA ILE A 200 -6.18 18.37 -6.52
C ILE A 200 -5.04 17.39 -6.85
N SER A 201 -3.80 17.87 -6.80
CA SER A 201 -2.61 17.08 -7.07
C SER A 201 -1.53 17.31 -6.03
N VAL A 202 -0.68 16.30 -5.79
CA VAL A 202 0.45 16.36 -4.87
C VAL A 202 1.72 15.99 -5.64
N ARG A 203 2.68 16.90 -5.72
CA ARG A 203 3.99 16.68 -6.37
C ARG A 203 5.10 17.12 -5.42
N GLY A 204 5.89 16.16 -4.93
CA GLY A 204 6.90 16.41 -3.91
C GLY A 204 6.27 17.11 -2.68
N PRO A 205 6.92 18.14 -2.10
CA PRO A 205 6.43 18.86 -0.92
C PRO A 205 5.30 19.85 -1.24
N SER A 206 4.53 19.67 -2.31
CA SER A 206 3.51 20.66 -2.71
C SER A 206 2.20 20.03 -3.14
N MET A 207 1.11 20.47 -2.51
CA MET A 207 -0.25 20.27 -2.97
C MET A 207 -0.70 21.45 -3.83
N TYR A 208 -1.36 21.18 -4.94
CA TYR A 208 -1.90 22.19 -5.85
C TYR A 208 -3.41 22.00 -6.04
N ALA A 209 -4.14 23.10 -6.17
CA ALA A 209 -5.52 23.10 -6.63
C ALA A 209 -5.59 23.77 -8.01
N LEU A 210 -6.06 23.01 -9.01
CA LEU A 210 -6.19 23.45 -10.39
C LEU A 210 -7.66 23.57 -10.77
N ASP A 211 -8.04 24.66 -11.43
CA ASP A 211 -9.34 24.81 -12.09
C ASP A 211 -9.49 23.72 -13.17
N ALA A 212 -10.52 22.87 -13.05
CA ALA A 212 -10.64 21.68 -13.89
C ALA A 212 -10.82 22.03 -15.39
N ALA A 213 -11.45 23.16 -15.71
CA ALA A 213 -11.69 23.57 -17.08
C ALA A 213 -10.43 24.13 -17.78
N THR A 214 -9.47 24.70 -17.04
CA THR A 214 -8.36 25.49 -17.62
C THR A 214 -6.96 25.07 -17.17
N GLY A 215 -6.83 24.22 -16.16
CA GLY A 215 -5.53 23.80 -15.60
C GLY A 215 -4.78 24.90 -14.84
N LYS A 216 -5.41 26.07 -14.65
CA LYS A 216 -4.82 27.19 -13.90
C LYS A 216 -4.93 26.94 -12.41
N ARG A 217 -3.90 27.34 -11.66
CA ARG A 217 -3.96 27.33 -10.19
C ARG A 217 -5.09 28.22 -9.66
N VAL A 218 -5.83 27.71 -8.68
CA VAL A 218 -6.90 28.44 -8.00
C VAL A 218 -6.29 29.38 -6.97
N ALA A 219 -6.20 30.67 -7.30
CA ALA A 219 -5.43 31.65 -6.53
C ALA A 219 -5.84 31.81 -5.05
N SER A 220 -7.06 31.43 -4.68
CA SER A 220 -7.59 31.46 -3.30
C SER A 220 -7.24 30.24 -2.45
N PHE A 221 -6.54 29.24 -3.01
CA PHE A 221 -6.13 28.03 -2.31
C PHE A 221 -4.66 28.12 -1.86
N GLY A 222 -4.41 28.10 -0.55
CA GLY A 222 -3.06 28.26 0.01
C GLY A 222 -2.39 29.57 -0.43
N ASP A 223 -1.12 29.48 -0.81
CA ASP A 223 -0.35 30.57 -1.43
C ASP A 223 -0.43 30.45 -2.96
N GLY A 224 -1.30 31.25 -3.59
CA GLY A 224 -1.42 31.34 -5.04
C GLY A 224 -1.92 30.08 -5.77
N GLY A 225 -2.60 29.18 -5.05
CA GLY A 225 -3.04 27.87 -5.55
C GLY A 225 -2.12 26.71 -5.20
N ARG A 226 -1.22 26.89 -4.23
CA ARG A 226 -0.29 25.88 -3.72
C ARG A 226 -0.26 25.88 -2.19
N VAL A 227 -0.19 24.70 -1.59
CA VAL A 227 0.11 24.50 -0.16
C VAL A 227 1.45 23.78 -0.06
N ASP A 228 2.35 24.32 0.75
CA ASP A 228 3.60 23.65 1.11
C ASP A 228 3.30 22.57 2.17
N LEU A 229 3.73 21.34 1.88
CA LEU A 229 3.54 20.16 2.72
C LEU A 229 4.79 19.80 3.52
N GLN A 230 5.90 20.50 3.27
CA GLN A 230 7.20 20.28 3.91
C GLN A 230 7.07 20.29 5.44
N LEU A 231 7.69 19.30 6.07
CA LEU A 231 7.63 19.14 7.52
C LEU A 231 8.71 19.99 8.21
N PRO A 232 8.45 20.57 9.39
CA PRO A 232 9.38 21.51 10.04
C PRO A 232 10.72 20.92 10.48
N ALA A 233 10.81 19.60 10.66
CA ALA A 233 11.97 18.91 11.22
C ALA A 233 13.07 18.57 10.19
N GLY A 234 12.76 18.62 8.88
CA GLY A 234 13.64 18.14 7.81
C GLY A 234 12.98 17.06 6.96
N GLY A 235 13.79 16.33 6.18
CA GLY A 235 13.34 15.31 5.22
C GLY A 235 12.55 15.89 4.04
N ARG A 236 12.38 15.16 2.94
CA ARG A 236 11.64 15.68 1.76
C ARG A 236 10.31 14.95 1.60
N TYR A 237 9.22 15.58 2.05
CA TYR A 237 7.88 15.03 1.87
C TYR A 237 7.64 14.63 0.40
N GLY A 238 7.16 13.41 0.22
CA GLY A 238 6.78 12.83 -1.06
C GLY A 238 5.59 11.90 -0.88
N TRP A 239 4.79 11.76 -1.94
CA TRP A 239 3.70 10.79 -1.93
C TRP A 239 3.47 10.27 -3.34
N SER A 240 3.24 8.97 -3.45
CA SER A 240 3.16 8.29 -4.75
C SER A 240 1.73 7.91 -5.16
N SER A 241 0.78 7.93 -4.23
CA SER A 241 -0.60 7.48 -4.46
C SER A 241 -1.55 8.63 -4.84
N GLY A 242 -1.35 9.82 -4.26
CA GLY A 242 -2.15 11.01 -4.58
C GLY A 242 -3.33 11.22 -3.62
N PRO A 243 -3.87 12.46 -3.56
CA PRO A 243 -4.87 12.87 -2.58
C PRO A 243 -6.17 12.09 -2.68
N ILE A 244 -6.94 12.07 -1.59
CA ILE A 244 -8.36 11.70 -1.60
C ILE A 244 -9.19 12.89 -1.07
N VAL A 245 -10.42 13.04 -1.56
CA VAL A 245 -11.34 14.11 -1.14
C VAL A 245 -12.61 13.46 -0.62
N VAL A 246 -12.99 13.81 0.62
CA VAL A 246 -14.21 13.35 1.28
C VAL A 246 -15.02 14.59 1.65
N GLY A 247 -16.14 14.80 0.95
CA GLY A 247 -16.91 16.04 1.02
C GLY A 247 -16.08 17.27 0.68
N ASP A 248 -15.69 18.04 1.69
CA ASP A 248 -14.89 19.27 1.57
C ASP A 248 -13.49 19.17 2.20
N VAL A 249 -13.06 17.98 2.62
CA VAL A 249 -11.72 17.74 3.16
C VAL A 249 -10.88 16.96 2.17
N ILE A 250 -9.72 17.51 1.83
CA ILE A 250 -8.61 16.78 1.20
C ILE A 250 -7.85 16.07 2.32
N VAL A 251 -7.80 14.74 2.27
CA VAL A 251 -6.97 13.95 3.19
C VAL A 251 -5.66 13.59 2.50
N LEU A 252 -4.55 13.93 3.15
CA LEU A 252 -3.20 13.60 2.72
C LEU A 252 -2.56 12.63 3.72
N ALA A 253 -2.10 11.49 3.23
CA ALA A 253 -1.00 10.75 3.85
C ALA A 253 0.32 11.18 3.20
N GLY A 254 1.37 10.38 3.30
CA GLY A 254 2.63 10.62 2.63
C GLY A 254 3.76 9.82 3.26
N THR A 255 4.96 10.03 2.73
CA THR A 255 6.22 9.64 3.35
C THR A 255 7.26 10.76 3.20
N VAL A 256 8.40 10.60 3.87
CA VAL A 256 9.49 11.58 3.94
C VAL A 256 10.79 10.89 3.57
N ASP A 257 11.13 9.79 4.24
CA ASP A 257 12.45 9.14 4.15
C ASP A 257 12.39 7.62 3.85
N GLY A 258 11.23 7.10 3.42
CA GLY A 258 11.13 5.80 2.77
C GLY A 258 10.21 4.77 3.41
N ALA A 259 9.48 5.11 4.48
CA ALA A 259 8.58 4.19 5.19
C ALA A 259 9.29 2.92 5.70
N GLY A 260 10.46 3.06 6.32
CA GLY A 260 11.17 1.96 6.96
C GLY A 260 12.04 1.07 6.05
N ASP A 261 11.97 1.26 4.72
CA ASP A 261 12.66 0.48 3.67
C ASP A 261 14.16 0.20 3.92
N GLY A 262 14.85 1.05 4.69
CA GLY A 262 16.18 0.76 5.23
C GLY A 262 16.87 1.95 5.91
N GLY A 263 17.81 1.66 6.81
CA GLY A 263 18.60 2.67 7.51
C GLY A 263 19.34 2.10 8.71
N THR A 264 20.30 2.86 9.27
CA THR A 264 20.90 2.57 10.59
C THR A 264 20.74 3.72 11.59
N GLU A 265 20.10 4.80 11.16
CA GLU A 265 19.74 5.99 11.94
C GLU A 265 18.22 5.95 12.16
N TRP A 266 17.76 6.28 13.37
CA TRP A 266 16.34 6.20 13.74
C TRP A 266 15.90 7.31 14.69
N ARG A 267 16.85 7.96 15.38
CA ARG A 267 16.59 9.02 16.36
C ARG A 267 16.36 10.34 15.66
N GLY A 268 15.24 10.98 15.97
CA GLY A 268 14.83 12.23 15.34
C GLY A 268 14.34 12.04 13.90
N SER A 269 14.05 10.80 13.47
CA SER A 269 13.33 10.54 12.22
C SER A 269 11.99 11.31 12.22
N VAL A 270 11.58 11.81 11.05
CA VAL A 270 10.43 12.69 10.95
C VAL A 270 9.13 11.87 10.94
N ARG A 271 8.11 12.28 11.70
CA ARG A 271 6.77 11.65 11.71
C ARG A 271 6.02 11.96 10.42
N GLU A 272 5.34 10.97 9.83
CA GLU A 272 4.67 11.09 8.53
C GLU A 272 3.13 11.21 8.70
N ASP A 273 2.74 12.14 9.58
CA ASP A 273 1.36 12.28 10.07
C ASP A 273 0.31 12.52 8.97
N ILE A 274 -0.88 11.96 9.18
CA ILE A 274 -2.04 12.14 8.29
C ILE A 274 -2.65 13.52 8.54
N ARG A 275 -2.96 14.26 7.48
CA ARG A 275 -3.41 15.66 7.57
C ARG A 275 -4.66 15.91 6.73
N GLY A 276 -5.64 16.58 7.31
CA GLY A 276 -6.84 17.04 6.62
C GLY A 276 -6.76 18.52 6.27
N PHE A 277 -7.12 18.89 5.04
CA PHE A 277 -7.10 20.27 4.53
C PHE A 277 -8.46 20.65 3.93
N ASP A 278 -8.86 21.91 4.15
CA ASP A 278 -10.06 22.50 3.56
C ASP A 278 -9.92 22.62 2.03
N ALA A 279 -10.78 21.95 1.27
CA ALA A 279 -10.69 21.88 -0.19
C ALA A 279 -10.91 23.23 -0.90
N ARG A 280 -11.54 24.21 -0.24
CA ARG A 280 -11.76 25.56 -0.77
C ARG A 280 -10.53 26.43 -0.64
N THR A 281 -9.80 26.31 0.47
CA THR A 281 -8.79 27.29 0.91
C THR A 281 -7.40 26.70 1.11
N GLY A 282 -7.23 25.39 1.11
CA GLY A 282 -5.95 24.72 1.40
C GLY A 282 -5.49 24.87 2.85
N ARG A 283 -6.35 25.34 3.75
CA ARG A 283 -6.04 25.50 5.18
C ARG A 283 -6.03 24.14 5.87
N LEU A 284 -4.96 23.83 6.61
CA LEU A 284 -4.90 22.68 7.51
C LEU A 284 -6.07 22.74 8.53
N LEU A 285 -6.82 21.65 8.64
CA LEU A 285 -7.95 21.49 9.56
C LEU A 285 -7.54 20.67 10.79
N TRP A 286 -6.84 19.57 10.56
CA TRP A 286 -6.45 18.60 11.60
C TRP A 286 -5.20 17.82 11.19
N THR A 287 -4.53 17.26 12.19
CA THR A 287 -3.41 16.30 12.05
C THR A 287 -3.73 15.09 12.94
N PHE A 288 -3.53 13.88 12.43
CA PHE A 288 -3.57 12.64 13.19
C PHE A 288 -2.16 12.09 13.34
N HIS A 289 -1.69 11.98 14.58
CA HIS A 289 -0.35 11.50 14.91
C HIS A 289 -0.26 9.98 14.71
N VAL A 290 0.51 9.55 13.71
CA VAL A 290 0.64 8.12 13.36
C VAL A 290 1.54 7.37 14.36
N ILE A 291 2.55 8.07 14.88
CA ILE A 291 3.21 7.73 16.14
C ILE A 291 2.57 8.62 17.21
N PRO A 292 1.94 8.06 18.26
CA PRO A 292 1.28 8.83 19.31
C PRO A 292 2.21 9.84 20.04
N GLU A 293 1.62 10.89 20.61
CA GLU A 293 2.25 11.71 21.65
C GLU A 293 2.06 11.11 23.06
N GLU A 294 2.81 11.59 24.06
CA GLU A 294 2.68 11.12 25.45
C GLU A 294 1.26 11.37 26.00
N GLY A 295 0.54 10.29 26.29
CA GLY A 295 -0.84 10.33 26.78
C GLY A 295 -1.91 10.12 25.71
N GLU A 296 -1.54 10.05 24.43
CA GLU A 296 -2.43 9.57 23.37
C GLU A 296 -2.55 8.03 23.38
N PHE A 297 -3.59 7.51 22.72
CA PHE A 297 -3.83 6.07 22.65
C PHE A 297 -2.70 5.37 21.89
N GLY A 298 -2.15 4.28 22.45
CA GLY A 298 -1.08 3.49 21.84
C GLY A 298 0.33 3.95 22.22
N ALA A 299 0.49 5.11 22.87
CA ALA A 299 1.78 5.61 23.35
C ALA A 299 2.48 4.64 24.32
N ASP A 300 1.71 3.84 25.07
CA ASP A 300 2.18 2.81 25.99
C ASP A 300 2.74 1.55 25.30
N THR A 301 2.54 1.40 23.99
CA THR A 301 3.12 0.31 23.18
C THR A 301 4.55 0.58 22.67
N TRP A 302 5.13 1.75 23.01
CA TRP A 302 6.48 2.15 22.63
C TRP A 302 7.42 2.11 23.84
N GLY A 303 8.06 0.97 24.06
CA GLY A 303 9.02 0.74 25.14
C GLY A 303 10.38 1.39 24.92
N GLY A 304 11.25 1.33 25.93
CA GLY A 304 12.64 1.83 25.84
C GLY A 304 12.80 3.36 25.69
N GLY A 305 11.69 4.11 25.62
CA GLY A 305 11.69 5.54 25.31
C GLY A 305 11.70 5.85 23.81
N SER A 306 11.44 4.87 22.94
CA SER A 306 11.46 5.05 21.47
C SER A 306 10.42 6.05 20.96
N LEU A 307 9.26 6.17 21.62
CA LEU A 307 8.16 7.08 21.25
C LEU A 307 8.58 8.51 20.90
N ALA A 308 9.56 9.05 21.64
CA ALA A 308 10.02 10.43 21.51
C ALA A 308 11.09 10.63 20.43
N GLU A 309 11.65 9.53 19.91
CA GLU A 309 12.82 9.52 19.03
C GLU A 309 12.49 8.91 17.65
N SER A 310 11.51 7.99 17.57
CA SER A 310 11.06 7.34 16.33
C SER A 310 10.23 8.26 15.42
N GLY A 311 10.32 8.00 14.12
CA GLY A 311 9.58 8.63 13.02
C GLY A 311 9.31 7.61 11.92
N ASP A 312 9.30 8.05 10.65
CA ASP A 312 9.31 7.19 9.46
C ASP A 312 8.30 6.03 9.57
N LEU A 313 7.05 6.45 9.76
CA LEU A 313 5.84 5.64 9.83
C LEU A 313 4.75 6.48 9.16
N GLY A 314 4.10 5.94 8.14
CA GLY A 314 3.19 6.72 7.30
C GLY A 314 2.30 5.87 6.41
N SER A 315 1.85 6.44 5.29
CA SER A 315 1.14 5.68 4.25
C SER A 315 1.54 6.15 2.86
N TRP A 316 2.44 5.39 2.24
CA TRP A 316 2.82 5.60 0.84
C TRP A 316 1.77 5.09 -0.16
N CYS A 317 0.95 4.13 0.28
CA CYS A 317 -0.02 3.42 -0.55
C CYS A 317 -1.41 4.10 -0.53
N CYS A 318 -2.35 3.47 -1.22
CA CYS A 318 -3.64 4.03 -1.58
C CYS A 318 -4.55 4.23 -0.36
N LEU A 319 -5.20 5.39 -0.26
CA LEU A 319 -6.32 5.61 0.66
C LEU A 319 -7.63 5.23 -0.01
N SER A 320 -8.65 4.98 0.80
CA SER A 320 -10.04 4.85 0.34
C SER A 320 -10.98 5.53 1.34
N ALA A 321 -12.22 5.79 0.93
CA ALA A 321 -13.20 6.48 1.76
C ALA A 321 -14.63 6.02 1.51
N ASP A 322 -15.45 6.18 2.54
CA ASP A 322 -16.90 6.09 2.50
C ASP A 322 -17.47 7.51 2.61
N ASP A 323 -17.95 8.04 1.49
CA ASP A 323 -18.48 9.40 1.41
C ASP A 323 -19.81 9.60 2.16
N GLU A 324 -20.55 8.53 2.47
CA GLU A 324 -21.78 8.60 3.28
C GLU A 324 -21.49 8.61 4.78
N LEU A 325 -20.50 7.83 5.23
CA LEU A 325 -20.02 7.88 6.61
C LEU A 325 -19.15 9.10 6.90
N GLY A 326 -18.52 9.66 5.86
CA GLY A 326 -17.46 10.66 6.01
C GLY A 326 -16.15 10.07 6.54
N TYR A 327 -15.91 8.77 6.35
CA TYR A 327 -14.75 8.06 6.88
C TYR A 327 -13.68 7.83 5.81
N VAL A 328 -12.42 8.01 6.18
CA VAL A 328 -11.25 7.66 5.37
C VAL A 328 -10.51 6.49 6.02
N TYR A 329 -10.09 5.52 5.22
CA TYR A 329 -9.39 4.31 5.64
C TYR A 329 -7.94 4.42 5.21
N VAL A 330 -7.04 4.36 6.20
CA VAL A 330 -5.61 4.63 6.05
C VAL A 330 -4.80 3.36 6.38
N PRO A 331 -4.18 2.71 5.38
CA PRO A 331 -3.24 1.62 5.62
C PRO A 331 -1.85 2.16 6.02
N LEU A 332 -1.39 1.87 7.23
CA LEU A 332 -0.09 2.33 7.73
C LEU A 332 1.05 1.32 7.49
N SER A 333 2.25 1.87 7.30
CA SER A 333 3.48 1.13 7.01
C SER A 333 4.04 0.36 8.20
N ALA A 334 5.07 -0.43 7.97
CA ALA A 334 6.02 -0.82 9.00
C ALA A 334 6.71 0.43 9.61
N PRO A 335 7.24 0.33 10.84
CA PRO A 335 8.02 1.40 11.47
C PRO A 335 9.48 1.40 10.98
N THR A 336 10.22 2.46 11.30
CA THR A 336 11.66 2.59 10.97
C THR A 336 12.46 1.32 11.28
N SER A 337 13.36 0.96 10.37
CA SER A 337 14.19 -0.25 10.44
C SER A 337 13.37 -1.52 10.47
N ALA A 338 12.82 -1.86 9.32
CA ALA A 338 11.87 -2.94 9.15
C ALA A 338 12.45 -4.36 9.31
N TYR A 339 13.70 -4.53 9.75
CA TYR A 339 14.34 -5.84 10.00
C TYR A 339 14.94 -5.99 11.39
N TYR A 340 14.97 -4.93 12.21
CA TYR A 340 15.49 -4.96 13.57
C TYR A 340 14.73 -3.97 14.48
N GLY A 341 13.99 -4.51 15.43
CA GLY A 341 13.10 -3.79 16.34
C GLY A 341 13.65 -3.58 17.76
N GLY A 342 14.83 -4.10 18.10
CA GLY A 342 15.39 -4.03 19.46
C GLY A 342 15.60 -2.61 20.04
N HIS A 343 15.58 -1.58 19.19
CA HIS A 343 15.61 -0.17 19.60
C HIS A 343 14.21 0.40 19.98
N ARG A 344 13.13 -0.30 19.61
CA ARG A 344 11.71 0.08 19.74
C ARG A 344 10.82 -1.05 20.32
N PRO A 345 11.16 -1.66 21.47
CA PRO A 345 10.42 -2.82 21.99
C PRO A 345 8.93 -2.52 22.25
N GLY A 346 8.04 -3.47 21.92
CA GLY A 346 6.59 -3.33 22.05
C GLY A 346 5.87 -3.23 20.69
N ASP A 347 4.53 -3.22 20.69
CA ASP A 347 3.72 -3.40 19.48
C ASP A 347 3.80 -2.22 18.48
N ASN A 348 4.32 -1.06 18.91
CA ASN A 348 4.58 0.11 18.06
C ASN A 348 3.34 0.71 17.36
N LEU A 349 2.18 0.80 18.04
CA LEU A 349 0.96 1.38 17.45
C LEU A 349 1.17 2.84 17.00
N PHE A 350 0.75 3.26 15.80
CA PHE A 350 -0.16 2.57 14.89
C PHE A 350 0.52 1.88 13.69
N SER A 351 1.74 1.32 13.85
CA SER A 351 2.39 0.60 12.75
C SER A 351 1.55 -0.58 12.25
N ASN A 352 1.71 -0.93 10.98
CA ASN A 352 1.09 -2.08 10.33
C ASN A 352 -0.42 -2.18 10.61
N SER A 353 -1.10 -1.03 10.61
CA SER A 353 -2.51 -0.93 11.00
C SER A 353 -3.37 -0.40 9.85
N LEU A 354 -4.60 -0.89 9.76
CA LEU A 354 -5.67 -0.15 9.10
C LEU A 354 -6.32 0.77 10.12
N VAL A 355 -6.32 2.09 9.84
CA VAL A 355 -6.92 3.10 10.71
C VAL A 355 -8.10 3.75 9.99
N ALA A 356 -9.26 3.79 10.63
CA ALA A 356 -10.42 4.55 10.15
C ALA A 356 -10.50 5.89 10.89
N LEU A 357 -10.46 6.99 10.12
CA LEU A 357 -10.57 8.36 10.63
C LEU A 357 -11.87 9.01 10.14
N ASP A 358 -12.50 9.81 10.99
CA ASP A 358 -13.51 10.77 10.56
C ASP A 358 -12.81 11.87 9.75
N ALA A 359 -13.17 12.01 8.46
CA ALA A 359 -12.46 12.90 7.56
C ALA A 359 -12.66 14.39 7.88
N ALA A 360 -13.74 14.76 8.57
CA ALA A 360 -14.02 16.15 8.94
C ALA A 360 -13.15 16.62 10.13
N THR A 361 -12.81 15.71 11.04
CA THR A 361 -12.19 16.03 12.34
C THR A 361 -10.79 15.43 12.55
N GLY A 362 -10.45 14.35 11.84
CA GLY A 362 -9.24 13.55 12.09
C GLY A 362 -9.37 12.59 13.27
N GLU A 363 -10.54 12.50 13.92
CA GLU A 363 -10.75 11.61 15.06
C GLU A 363 -10.69 10.13 14.64
N ARG A 364 -9.95 9.32 15.41
CA ARG A 364 -9.84 7.87 15.18
C ARG A 364 -11.12 7.14 15.58
N VAL A 365 -11.89 6.70 14.60
CA VAL A 365 -13.10 5.89 14.81
C VAL A 365 -12.73 4.51 15.33
N TRP A 366 -11.89 3.79 14.59
CA TRP A 366 -11.38 2.47 14.95
C TRP A 366 -10.02 2.23 14.27
N HIS A 367 -9.31 1.18 14.69
CA HIS A 367 -8.12 0.68 14.00
C HIS A 367 -7.96 -0.82 14.26
N PHE A 368 -7.18 -1.50 13.42
CA PHE A 368 -6.74 -2.88 13.65
C PHE A 368 -5.29 -3.03 13.18
N GLN A 369 -4.41 -3.54 14.06
CA GLN A 369 -3.00 -3.84 13.74
C GLN A 369 -2.87 -5.26 13.20
N MET A 370 -2.22 -5.42 12.05
CA MET A 370 -2.10 -6.68 11.31
C MET A 370 -0.73 -7.37 11.46
N VAL A 371 0.26 -6.65 11.98
CA VAL A 371 1.56 -7.18 12.40
C VAL A 371 1.97 -6.48 13.69
N HIS A 372 2.15 -7.23 14.77
CA HIS A 372 2.71 -6.72 16.03
C HIS A 372 4.24 -6.70 15.93
N HIS A 373 4.86 -5.55 16.25
CA HIS A 373 6.32 -5.40 16.27
C HIS A 373 7.02 -5.93 15.00
N ASP A 374 6.74 -5.28 13.86
CA ASP A 374 7.26 -5.73 12.56
C ASP A 374 8.79 -5.72 12.49
N ILE A 375 9.35 -6.83 11.98
CA ILE A 375 10.77 -7.00 11.61
C ILE A 375 10.92 -7.78 10.28
N TRP A 376 9.96 -7.61 9.36
CA TRP A 376 9.91 -8.26 8.05
C TRP A 376 9.65 -7.31 6.87
N GLU A 377 9.36 -6.04 7.12
CA GLU A 377 8.87 -5.06 6.14
C GLU A 377 7.50 -5.47 5.57
N TYR A 378 6.58 -5.86 6.46
CA TYR A 378 5.20 -6.25 6.15
C TYR A 378 4.19 -5.11 6.42
N ASP A 379 4.45 -3.94 5.84
CA ASP A 379 3.46 -2.89 5.60
C ASP A 379 2.02 -3.43 5.39
N THR A 380 1.03 -2.69 5.90
CA THR A 380 -0.40 -2.96 5.61
C THR A 380 -0.82 -2.41 4.24
N VAL A 381 0.04 -2.51 3.22
CA VAL A 381 -0.15 -1.84 1.92
C VAL A 381 -0.93 -2.65 0.90
N GLY A 382 -1.58 -1.89 0.03
CA GLY A 382 -2.71 -2.31 -0.79
C GLY A 382 -3.87 -1.36 -0.49
N PRO A 383 -4.71 -1.02 -1.49
CA PRO A 383 -5.90 -0.22 -1.22
C PRO A 383 -6.86 -0.96 -0.27
N PRO A 384 -7.39 -0.30 0.78
CA PRO A 384 -8.53 -0.84 1.50
C PRO A 384 -9.75 -0.78 0.56
N VAL A 385 -10.27 -1.93 0.13
CA VAL A 385 -11.38 -1.97 -0.83
C VAL A 385 -12.71 -2.04 -0.10
N LEU A 386 -13.64 -1.15 -0.45
CA LEU A 386 -14.97 -1.09 0.16
C LEU A 386 -16.00 -1.83 -0.71
N GLY A 387 -16.87 -2.59 -0.05
CA GLY A 387 -17.91 -3.36 -0.71
C GLY A 387 -19.06 -3.71 0.24
N ARG A 388 -20.13 -4.29 -0.30
CA ARG A 388 -21.19 -4.93 0.49
C ARG A 388 -21.14 -6.43 0.24
N ILE A 389 -21.12 -7.22 1.31
CA ILE A 389 -21.02 -8.68 1.27
C ILE A 389 -22.12 -9.30 2.14
N HIS A 390 -22.46 -10.56 1.88
CA HIS A 390 -23.54 -11.26 2.57
C HIS A 390 -23.04 -12.53 3.27
N VAL A 391 -22.62 -12.39 4.54
CA VAL A 391 -22.08 -13.50 5.33
C VAL A 391 -23.15 -14.03 6.28
N ASP A 392 -23.41 -15.34 6.25
CA ASP A 392 -24.43 -16.02 7.07
C ASP A 392 -25.84 -15.36 7.05
N GLY A 393 -26.19 -14.74 5.93
CA GLY A 393 -27.47 -14.04 5.73
C GLY A 393 -27.53 -12.61 6.30
N ARG A 394 -26.44 -12.10 6.87
CA ARG A 394 -26.27 -10.68 7.24
C ARG A 394 -25.58 -9.94 6.09
N ALA A 395 -26.17 -8.83 5.64
CA ALA A 395 -25.46 -7.85 4.82
C ALA A 395 -24.45 -7.08 5.69
N ILE A 396 -23.22 -6.92 5.19
CA ILE A 396 -22.13 -6.21 5.86
C ILE A 396 -21.56 -5.20 4.88
N ASP A 397 -21.53 -3.94 5.30
CA ASP A 397 -20.76 -2.88 4.63
C ASP A 397 -19.29 -3.06 5.03
N ALA A 398 -18.53 -3.75 4.18
CA ALA A 398 -17.19 -4.23 4.49
C ALA A 398 -16.09 -3.31 3.96
N VAL A 399 -14.93 -3.35 4.64
CA VAL A 399 -13.63 -2.91 4.13
C VAL A 399 -12.69 -4.10 4.14
N MET A 400 -11.98 -4.31 3.02
CA MET A 400 -11.15 -5.47 2.72
C MET A 400 -9.72 -4.99 2.47
N GLN A 401 -8.81 -5.31 3.39
CA GLN A 401 -7.42 -4.88 3.35
C GLN A 401 -6.50 -6.05 3.02
N ALA A 402 -5.93 -6.02 1.81
CA ALA A 402 -4.82 -6.90 1.47
C ALA A 402 -3.56 -6.45 2.23
N SER A 403 -2.75 -7.41 2.68
CA SER A 403 -1.48 -7.17 3.36
C SER A 403 -0.32 -7.79 2.57
N LYS A 404 0.90 -7.26 2.75
CA LYS A 404 2.13 -7.91 2.27
C LYS A 404 2.24 -9.37 2.72
N THR A 405 1.65 -9.73 3.86
CA THR A 405 1.58 -11.10 4.41
C THR A 405 0.75 -12.12 3.60
N ALA A 406 0.08 -11.72 2.52
CA ALA A 406 -0.86 -12.53 1.73
C ALA A 406 -2.24 -12.79 2.37
N PHE A 407 -2.55 -12.15 3.51
CA PHE A 407 -3.89 -12.16 4.10
C PHE A 407 -4.78 -11.03 3.55
N LEU A 408 -6.10 -11.26 3.53
CA LEU A 408 -7.13 -10.27 3.21
C LEU A 408 -8.01 -10.02 4.44
N TYR A 409 -7.57 -9.12 5.32
CA TYR A 409 -8.29 -8.77 6.54
C TYR A 409 -9.60 -8.05 6.19
N THR A 410 -10.72 -8.47 6.77
CA THR A 410 -12.05 -7.99 6.39
C THR A 410 -12.87 -7.60 7.61
N PHE A 411 -13.35 -6.36 7.64
CA PHE A 411 -14.05 -5.76 8.79
C PHE A 411 -15.37 -5.11 8.35
N ASP A 412 -16.35 -5.03 9.26
CA ASP A 412 -17.45 -4.06 9.13
C ASP A 412 -16.85 -2.65 9.19
N ARG A 413 -16.93 -1.91 8.09
CA ARG A 413 -16.17 -0.67 7.90
C ARG A 413 -16.60 0.46 8.85
N ARG A 414 -17.79 0.34 9.44
CA ARG A 414 -18.33 1.32 10.40
C ARG A 414 -17.73 1.16 11.80
N THR A 415 -17.37 -0.07 12.18
CA THR A 415 -17.05 -0.43 13.57
C THR A 415 -15.65 -1.00 13.77
N GLY A 416 -15.03 -1.55 12.71
CA GLY A 416 -13.80 -2.33 12.81
C GLY A 416 -14.02 -3.74 13.35
N GLU A 417 -15.26 -4.20 13.51
CA GLU A 417 -15.55 -5.59 13.92
C GLU A 417 -15.11 -6.56 12.80
N PRO A 418 -14.25 -7.55 13.07
CA PRO A 418 -13.85 -8.54 12.07
C PRO A 418 -15.05 -9.35 11.56
N VAL A 419 -15.14 -9.54 10.24
CA VAL A 419 -16.21 -10.34 9.61
C VAL A 419 -16.06 -11.83 9.92
N TRP A 420 -14.82 -12.30 10.04
CA TRP A 420 -14.48 -13.65 10.50
C TRP A 420 -13.48 -13.57 11.66
N PRO A 421 -13.39 -14.61 12.52
CA PRO A 421 -12.43 -14.63 13.61
C PRO A 421 -10.99 -14.37 13.15
N ILE A 422 -10.27 -13.59 13.94
CA ILE A 422 -8.82 -13.39 13.85
C ILE A 422 -8.25 -13.92 15.17
N GLU A 423 -7.28 -14.83 15.10
CA GLU A 423 -6.72 -15.53 16.26
C GLU A 423 -5.27 -15.12 16.50
N GLU A 424 -4.89 -14.91 17.77
CA GLU A 424 -3.49 -14.74 18.16
C GLU A 424 -2.77 -16.09 18.10
N VAL A 425 -1.85 -16.24 17.14
CA VAL A 425 -1.11 -17.49 16.91
C VAL A 425 0.36 -17.30 17.28
N GLU A 426 0.93 -18.24 18.03
CA GLU A 426 2.37 -18.25 18.39
C GLU A 426 3.25 -18.32 17.13
N VAL A 427 4.23 -17.42 17.03
CA VAL A 427 5.17 -17.34 15.88
C VAL A 427 6.63 -17.58 16.30
N PRO A 428 7.53 -17.96 15.37
CA PRO A 428 8.96 -18.10 15.69
C PRO A 428 9.56 -16.81 16.26
N GLN A 429 10.39 -16.94 17.29
CA GLN A 429 10.97 -15.80 18.01
C GLN A 429 12.41 -15.53 17.57
N SER A 430 12.83 -14.27 17.59
CA SER A 430 14.18 -13.89 17.17
C SER A 430 15.25 -14.43 18.13
N THR A 431 16.41 -14.79 17.56
CA THR A 431 17.62 -15.12 18.33
C THR A 431 18.68 -14.01 18.25
N VAL A 432 18.39 -12.91 17.56
CA VAL A 432 19.28 -11.75 17.42
C VAL A 432 19.42 -11.06 18.79
N PRO A 433 20.65 -10.77 19.26
CA PRO A 433 20.82 -10.05 20.52
C PRO A 433 20.09 -8.71 20.54
N GLY A 434 19.49 -8.36 21.68
CA GLY A 434 18.73 -7.11 21.85
C GLY A 434 17.33 -7.09 21.25
N GLU A 435 16.99 -8.04 20.36
CA GLU A 435 15.68 -8.10 19.70
C GLU A 435 14.56 -8.56 20.65
N ALA A 436 13.36 -8.00 20.48
CA ALA A 436 12.20 -8.23 21.34
C ALA A 436 10.91 -8.48 20.52
N THR A 437 10.87 -9.59 19.80
CA THR A 437 9.72 -9.99 18.95
C THR A 437 8.42 -10.18 19.74
N SER A 438 7.29 -9.91 19.07
CA SER A 438 5.97 -10.29 19.57
C SER A 438 5.85 -11.82 19.70
N PRO A 439 5.28 -12.36 20.79
CA PRO A 439 5.07 -13.80 20.95
C PRO A 439 4.02 -14.37 19.98
N THR A 440 3.05 -13.53 19.58
CA THR A 440 1.94 -13.92 18.70
C THR A 440 1.73 -12.92 17.56
N GLN A 441 1.01 -13.34 16.53
CA GLN A 441 0.54 -12.48 15.45
C GLN A 441 -0.95 -12.74 15.18
N PRO A 442 -1.72 -11.73 14.71
CA PRO A 442 -3.14 -11.84 14.44
C PRO A 442 -3.37 -12.54 13.09
N ILE A 443 -3.85 -13.78 13.11
CA ILE A 443 -4.07 -14.59 11.90
C ILE A 443 -5.58 -14.67 11.57
N PRO A 444 -6.04 -14.17 10.41
CA PRO A 444 -7.45 -14.26 10.03
C PRO A 444 -7.82 -15.68 9.62
N SER A 445 -8.94 -16.19 10.13
CA SER A 445 -9.45 -17.53 9.82
C SER A 445 -10.03 -17.64 8.41
N ARG A 446 -10.46 -16.52 7.80
CA ARG A 446 -10.95 -16.42 6.41
C ARG A 446 -10.67 -15.02 5.83
N PRO A 447 -10.56 -14.92 4.49
CA PRO A 447 -10.35 -16.03 3.56
C PRO A 447 -8.96 -16.67 3.76
N PRO A 448 -8.70 -17.88 3.21
CA PRO A 448 -7.35 -18.41 3.13
C PRO A 448 -6.41 -17.42 2.42
N ALA A 449 -5.12 -17.44 2.78
CA ALA A 449 -4.12 -16.57 2.19
C ALA A 449 -4.12 -16.66 0.65
N PHE A 450 -4.10 -15.51 -0.04
CA PHE A 450 -4.24 -15.45 -1.49
C PHE A 450 -2.96 -15.79 -2.26
N ASP A 451 -1.84 -15.94 -1.56
CA ASP A 451 -0.53 -16.34 -2.08
C ASP A 451 0.23 -17.19 -1.03
N ARG A 452 1.41 -17.69 -1.41
CA ARG A 452 2.30 -18.51 -0.59
C ARG A 452 2.74 -17.78 0.69
N GLN A 453 2.71 -18.52 1.81
CA GLN A 453 3.21 -18.10 3.12
C GLN A 453 4.18 -19.15 3.66
N GLY A 454 5.35 -18.71 4.14
CA GLY A 454 6.42 -19.62 4.55
C GLY A 454 7.02 -20.45 3.41
N VAL A 455 7.96 -21.31 3.77
CA VAL A 455 8.73 -22.13 2.80
C VAL A 455 9.33 -23.36 3.45
N THR A 456 9.35 -24.47 2.70
CA THR A 456 10.00 -25.74 3.05
C THR A 456 10.90 -26.22 1.90
N PRO A 457 11.84 -27.17 2.13
CA PRO A 457 12.64 -27.76 1.06
C PRO A 457 11.82 -28.47 -0.04
N GLU A 458 10.59 -28.87 0.24
CA GLU A 458 9.64 -29.46 -0.72
C GLU A 458 9.10 -28.44 -1.73
N ASP A 459 9.15 -27.14 -1.40
CA ASP A 459 8.64 -26.03 -2.20
C ASP A 459 9.62 -25.52 -3.26
N VAL A 460 10.85 -26.03 -3.30
CA VAL A 460 11.89 -25.53 -4.23
C VAL A 460 11.70 -26.06 -5.65
N ILE A 461 12.09 -25.29 -6.66
CA ILE A 461 11.92 -25.65 -8.07
C ILE A 461 12.50 -27.03 -8.43
N ASP A 462 11.73 -27.80 -9.18
CA ASP A 462 12.06 -29.18 -9.58
C ASP A 462 11.79 -29.49 -11.05
N PHE A 463 11.79 -28.46 -11.92
CA PHE A 463 11.60 -28.56 -13.38
C PHE A 463 12.46 -29.66 -14.04
N THR A 464 13.69 -29.86 -13.57
CA THR A 464 14.55 -31.00 -13.94
C THR A 464 15.27 -31.55 -12.69
N PRO A 465 15.78 -32.80 -12.71
CA PRO A 465 16.55 -33.35 -11.61
C PRO A 465 17.81 -32.53 -11.26
N GLU A 466 18.47 -31.93 -12.26
CA GLU A 466 19.65 -31.08 -12.07
C GLU A 466 19.28 -29.75 -11.39
N ILE A 467 18.21 -29.10 -11.87
CA ILE A 467 17.68 -27.88 -11.23
C ILE A 467 17.30 -28.17 -9.78
N ARG A 468 16.63 -29.31 -9.52
CA ARG A 468 16.22 -29.74 -8.19
C ARG A 468 17.41 -29.98 -7.25
N GLU A 469 18.49 -30.62 -7.73
CA GLU A 469 19.70 -30.84 -6.93
C GLU A 469 20.34 -29.49 -6.52
N ARG A 470 20.46 -28.57 -7.48
CA ARG A 470 21.00 -27.21 -7.25
C ARG A 470 20.11 -26.38 -6.32
N ALA A 471 18.80 -26.46 -6.49
CA ALA A 471 17.81 -25.79 -5.65
C ALA A 471 17.86 -26.30 -4.20
N LEU A 472 17.94 -27.62 -3.99
CA LEU A 472 18.12 -28.21 -2.66
C LEU A 472 19.46 -27.84 -2.01
N ALA A 473 20.54 -27.76 -2.79
CA ALA A 473 21.84 -27.31 -2.28
C ALA A 473 21.81 -25.84 -1.85
N LEU A 474 21.11 -24.97 -2.58
CA LEU A 474 20.90 -23.57 -2.16
C LEU A 474 19.99 -23.49 -0.92
N ALA A 475 18.92 -24.28 -0.87
CA ALA A 475 18.01 -24.36 0.26
C ALA A 475 18.70 -24.83 1.55
N ASP A 476 19.66 -25.75 1.46
CA ASP A 476 20.45 -26.19 2.62
C ASP A 476 21.34 -25.06 3.19
N SER A 477 21.66 -24.03 2.41
CA SER A 477 22.33 -22.82 2.90
C SER A 477 21.38 -21.78 3.54
N LEU A 478 20.07 -22.02 3.56
CA LEU A 478 19.07 -21.06 4.04
C LEU A 478 18.38 -21.54 5.34
N VAL A 479 17.98 -20.59 6.18
CA VAL A 479 17.00 -20.85 7.24
C VAL A 479 15.61 -20.71 6.60
N MET A 480 14.84 -21.80 6.60
CA MET A 480 13.49 -21.88 6.05
C MET A 480 12.49 -22.15 7.18
N GLY A 481 11.26 -21.66 7.07
CA GLY A 481 10.25 -21.78 8.11
C GLY A 481 8.88 -21.22 7.71
N PRO A 482 7.92 -21.15 8.65
CA PRO A 482 6.60 -20.57 8.41
C PRO A 482 6.67 -19.05 8.19
N LEU A 483 5.51 -18.44 7.91
CA LEU A 483 5.32 -16.99 8.01
C LEU A 483 5.81 -16.49 9.38
N PHE A 484 6.35 -15.26 9.41
CA PHE A 484 6.97 -14.65 10.59
C PHE A 484 8.20 -15.40 11.14
N THR A 485 8.89 -16.21 10.32
CA THR A 485 10.26 -16.62 10.66
C THR A 485 11.17 -15.37 10.65
N PRO A 486 11.84 -15.01 11.77
CA PRO A 486 12.57 -13.75 11.88
C PRO A 486 13.89 -13.74 11.09
N PRO A 487 14.40 -12.55 10.70
CA PRO A 487 15.78 -12.38 10.28
C PRO A 487 16.78 -12.99 11.27
N MET A 488 17.81 -13.66 10.76
CA MET A 488 18.89 -14.19 11.60
C MET A 488 20.07 -13.22 11.67
N GLU A 489 20.81 -13.28 12.77
CA GLU A 489 22.17 -12.70 12.84
C GLU A 489 23.09 -13.50 11.92
N ARG A 490 23.91 -12.80 11.13
CA ARG A 490 24.92 -13.37 10.23
C ARG A 490 25.86 -14.28 11.00
N GLU A 491 26.17 -15.44 10.41
CA GLU A 491 27.10 -16.44 10.98
C GLU A 491 26.65 -17.04 12.34
N SER A 492 25.47 -16.68 12.87
CA SER A 492 24.91 -17.25 14.11
C SER A 492 24.42 -18.70 13.98
N VAL A 493 24.12 -19.15 12.76
CA VAL A 493 23.72 -20.53 12.44
C VAL A 493 24.73 -21.12 11.45
N GLU A 494 25.39 -22.21 11.85
CA GLU A 494 26.44 -22.85 11.07
C GLU A 494 25.94 -23.28 9.67
N GLY A 495 26.69 -22.90 8.63
CA GLY A 495 26.37 -23.22 7.23
C GLY A 495 25.24 -22.39 6.61
N LYS A 496 24.59 -21.49 7.35
CA LYS A 496 23.48 -20.67 6.84
C LYS A 496 23.91 -19.26 6.45
N ILE A 497 23.36 -18.76 5.33
CA ILE A 497 23.64 -17.41 4.81
C ILE A 497 22.59 -16.36 5.23
N GLY A 498 21.36 -16.80 5.54
CA GLY A 498 20.26 -15.93 5.99
C GLY A 498 18.92 -16.67 6.10
N THR A 499 17.91 -16.00 6.66
CA THR A 499 16.51 -16.43 6.69
C THR A 499 15.86 -16.15 5.35
N TYR A 500 15.33 -17.19 4.70
CA TYR A 500 14.57 -17.05 3.47
C TYR A 500 13.09 -16.81 3.79
N VAL A 501 12.63 -15.59 3.58
CA VAL A 501 11.27 -15.16 3.96
C VAL A 501 10.31 -15.19 2.78
N ILE A 502 9.11 -15.75 3.03
CA ILE A 502 7.98 -15.73 2.11
C ILE A 502 6.69 -15.35 2.89
N PRO A 503 5.96 -14.29 2.48
CA PRO A 503 6.32 -13.35 1.41
C PRO A 503 7.66 -12.64 1.64
N GLY A 504 8.27 -12.12 0.58
CA GLY A 504 9.34 -11.14 0.74
C GLY A 504 8.76 -9.79 1.13
N ALA A 505 9.62 -8.80 1.25
CA ALA A 505 9.27 -7.47 1.74
C ALA A 505 8.62 -6.55 0.70
N TRP A 506 8.63 -6.92 -0.58
CA TRP A 506 7.65 -6.37 -1.53
C TRP A 506 6.22 -6.89 -1.27
N GLY A 507 6.09 -7.94 -0.45
CA GLY A 507 4.85 -8.60 -0.10
C GLY A 507 4.35 -9.55 -1.18
N ALA A 508 3.29 -10.27 -0.84
CA ALA A 508 2.37 -10.85 -1.82
C ALA A 508 1.34 -9.80 -2.26
N GLY A 509 0.75 -9.09 -1.29
CA GLY A 509 -0.08 -7.91 -1.51
C GLY A 509 0.76 -6.64 -1.63
N ASN A 510 0.39 -5.75 -2.55
CA ASN A 510 1.04 -4.45 -2.75
C ASN A 510 0.04 -3.44 -3.38
N TRP A 511 0.47 -2.25 -3.81
CA TRP A 511 -0.43 -1.18 -4.30
C TRP A 511 -1.35 -1.57 -5.46
N ASN A 512 -0.94 -2.57 -6.24
CA ASN A 512 -1.66 -3.09 -7.39
C ASN A 512 -2.71 -4.16 -7.02
N THR A 513 -2.66 -4.72 -5.81
CA THR A 513 -3.54 -5.81 -5.38
C THR A 513 -4.98 -5.33 -5.24
N GLY A 514 -5.93 -6.18 -5.64
CA GLY A 514 -7.36 -6.01 -5.38
C GLY A 514 -8.16 -5.37 -6.50
N ALA A 515 -9.24 -6.04 -6.87
CA ALA A 515 -10.46 -5.45 -7.41
C ALA A 515 -11.65 -6.18 -6.78
N PHE A 516 -12.80 -5.52 -6.65
CA PHE A 516 -13.99 -6.11 -6.04
C PHE A 516 -15.22 -5.89 -6.92
N ASP A 517 -15.89 -6.97 -7.27
CA ASP A 517 -17.17 -6.96 -7.96
C ASP A 517 -18.32 -6.91 -6.94
N PRO A 518 -19.03 -5.78 -6.79
CA PRO A 518 -20.11 -5.64 -5.81
C PRO A 518 -21.42 -6.33 -6.23
N GLU A 519 -21.55 -6.79 -7.49
CA GLU A 519 -22.72 -7.53 -7.95
C GLU A 519 -22.62 -9.01 -7.60
N THR A 520 -21.40 -9.57 -7.67
CA THR A 520 -21.14 -10.99 -7.35
C THR A 520 -20.57 -11.21 -5.94
N GLY A 521 -20.01 -10.17 -5.32
CA GLY A 521 -19.30 -10.26 -4.04
C GLY A 521 -17.92 -10.92 -4.14
N VAL A 522 -17.31 -10.91 -5.33
CA VAL A 522 -16.01 -11.55 -5.59
C VAL A 522 -14.88 -10.52 -5.52
N TYR A 523 -13.85 -10.83 -4.75
CA TYR A 523 -12.59 -10.09 -4.70
C TYR A 523 -11.51 -10.79 -5.53
N TYR A 524 -10.82 -10.05 -6.39
CA TYR A 524 -9.74 -10.52 -7.25
C TYR A 524 -8.40 -10.05 -6.67
N ALA A 525 -7.74 -10.93 -5.92
CA ALA A 525 -6.42 -10.67 -5.35
C ALA A 525 -5.34 -10.92 -6.40
N VAL A 526 -4.68 -9.85 -6.86
CA VAL A 526 -3.47 -9.93 -7.70
C VAL A 526 -2.24 -9.88 -6.80
N SER A 527 -1.38 -10.89 -6.91
CA SER A 527 -0.23 -11.06 -6.02
C SER A 527 1.02 -11.57 -6.72
N HIS A 528 2.16 -11.48 -6.04
CA HIS A 528 3.44 -11.97 -6.54
C HIS A 528 4.27 -12.65 -5.45
N THR A 529 4.99 -13.71 -5.82
CA THR A 529 5.96 -14.38 -4.95
C THR A 529 7.37 -13.86 -5.27
N LEU A 530 7.81 -12.82 -4.56
CA LEU A 530 9.20 -12.33 -4.60
C LEU A 530 9.90 -12.47 -3.22
N PRO A 531 10.49 -13.63 -2.91
CA PRO A 531 11.17 -13.88 -1.63
C PRO A 531 12.48 -13.09 -1.45
N ASN A 532 12.89 -12.87 -0.20
CA ASN A 532 14.16 -12.25 0.18
C ASN A 532 14.97 -13.16 1.12
N VAL A 533 16.29 -12.94 1.21
CA VAL A 533 17.19 -13.59 2.17
C VAL A 533 17.68 -12.57 3.20
N TRP A 534 17.25 -12.70 4.46
CA TRP A 534 17.60 -11.75 5.53
C TRP A 534 18.71 -12.25 6.44
N SER A 535 19.74 -11.42 6.57
CA SER A 535 20.94 -11.67 7.37
C SER A 535 21.41 -10.34 7.96
N LEU A 536 21.28 -10.19 9.28
CA LEU A 536 21.64 -8.97 10.01
C LEU A 536 23.11 -9.04 10.43
N SER A 537 23.78 -7.91 10.61
CA SER A 537 25.09 -7.88 11.27
C SER A 537 25.17 -6.69 12.21
N GLU A 538 26.06 -6.76 13.20
CA GLU A 538 26.41 -5.60 14.02
C GLU A 538 26.72 -4.40 13.11
N ASN A 539 26.07 -3.26 13.35
CA ASN A 539 26.33 -2.06 12.55
C ASN A 539 27.69 -1.46 12.92
N PRO A 540 28.51 -1.06 11.94
CA PRO A 540 29.71 -0.29 12.23
C PRO A 540 29.33 1.11 12.73
N GLU A 541 30.01 1.56 13.79
CA GLU A 541 29.99 2.96 14.23
C GLU A 541 30.17 3.90 13.02
N PRO A 542 29.24 4.85 12.76
CA PRO A 542 28.38 5.50 13.76
C PRO A 542 26.88 5.10 13.74
N GLY A 543 26.50 3.92 13.23
CA GLY A 543 25.08 3.51 13.21
C GLY A 543 24.42 3.51 14.61
N GLU A 544 23.19 4.01 14.72
CA GLU A 544 22.46 4.18 15.99
C GLU A 544 21.75 2.92 16.49
N MET A 545 21.56 1.94 15.60
CA MET A 545 21.02 0.62 15.91
C MET A 545 22.12 -0.41 16.04
N GLU A 546 21.95 -1.38 16.93
CA GLU A 546 22.93 -2.44 17.18
C GLU A 546 23.11 -3.36 15.97
N PHE A 547 22.01 -3.75 15.30
CA PHE A 547 22.01 -4.60 14.11
C PHE A 547 21.35 -3.92 12.90
N GLY A 548 21.72 -4.35 11.70
CA GLY A 548 21.15 -3.88 10.44
C GLY A 548 21.44 -4.84 9.27
N THR A 549 20.71 -4.67 8.17
CA THR A 549 20.91 -5.45 6.93
C THR A 549 22.20 -5.02 6.23
N GLN A 550 23.02 -5.99 5.83
CA GLN A 550 24.28 -5.72 5.13
C GLN A 550 24.12 -5.91 3.62
N GLY A 551 23.95 -4.80 2.90
CA GLY A 551 23.70 -4.79 1.45
C GLY A 551 22.21 -4.67 1.12
N GLY A 552 21.86 -4.86 -0.15
CA GLY A 552 20.50 -4.66 -0.66
C GLY A 552 19.55 -5.82 -0.35
N TRP A 553 18.76 -6.20 -1.35
CA TRP A 553 17.66 -7.17 -1.25
C TRP A 553 18.05 -8.51 -1.91
N PRO A 554 18.96 -9.31 -1.32
CA PRO A 554 19.43 -10.54 -1.97
C PRO A 554 18.27 -11.53 -2.15
N ARG A 555 18.22 -12.13 -3.33
CA ARG A 555 17.27 -13.19 -3.70
C ARG A 555 17.99 -14.52 -3.75
N ALA A 556 17.25 -15.59 -3.43
CA ALA A 556 17.72 -16.95 -3.65
C ALA A 556 17.19 -17.42 -5.01
N GLU A 557 18.10 -17.58 -5.97
CA GLU A 557 17.79 -17.85 -7.38
C GLU A 557 18.76 -18.87 -7.97
N ILE A 558 18.30 -19.61 -8.99
CA ILE A 558 19.09 -20.53 -9.80
C ILE A 558 19.26 -19.90 -11.19
N GLU A 559 20.35 -19.16 -11.38
CA GLU A 559 20.66 -18.41 -12.62
C GLU A 559 19.58 -17.40 -13.06
N GLY A 560 18.78 -16.87 -12.13
CA GLY A 560 17.69 -15.93 -12.39
C GLY A 560 16.29 -16.54 -12.26
N LEU A 561 16.17 -17.88 -12.15
CA LEU A 561 14.92 -18.52 -11.74
C LEU A 561 14.74 -18.41 -10.21
N PRO A 562 13.58 -17.97 -9.69
CA PRO A 562 13.31 -17.99 -8.26
C PRO A 562 13.42 -19.39 -7.66
N LEU A 563 13.98 -19.51 -6.45
CA LEU A 563 14.19 -20.81 -5.79
C LEU A 563 12.90 -21.61 -5.54
N VAL A 564 11.74 -20.97 -5.36
CA VAL A 564 10.46 -21.64 -5.07
C VAL A 564 9.61 -21.92 -6.31
N LYS A 565 8.76 -22.94 -6.23
CA LYS A 565 7.86 -23.34 -7.31
C LYS A 565 6.84 -22.26 -7.71
N PRO A 566 6.57 -22.11 -9.02
CA PRO A 566 5.56 -21.21 -9.58
C PRO A 566 4.11 -21.61 -9.20
N PRO A 567 3.08 -20.80 -9.53
CA PRO A 567 3.18 -19.47 -10.13
C PRO A 567 4.02 -18.47 -9.32
N TRP A 568 4.57 -17.45 -9.97
CA TRP A 568 5.22 -16.32 -9.28
C TRP A 568 4.45 -15.00 -9.41
N GLY A 569 3.53 -14.90 -10.37
CA GLY A 569 2.43 -13.93 -10.41
C GLY A 569 1.10 -14.66 -10.39
N ARG A 570 0.14 -14.21 -9.59
CA ARG A 570 -1.17 -14.86 -9.40
C ARG A 570 -2.33 -13.89 -9.51
N ILE A 571 -3.47 -14.45 -9.90
CA ILE A 571 -4.80 -13.90 -9.66
C ILE A 571 -5.58 -14.94 -8.86
N THR A 572 -6.04 -14.59 -7.67
CA THR A 572 -6.86 -15.45 -6.79
C THR A 572 -8.23 -14.80 -6.62
N ALA A 573 -9.28 -15.45 -7.13
CA ALA A 573 -10.65 -15.00 -6.95
C ALA A 573 -11.23 -15.57 -5.65
N ILE A 574 -11.85 -14.70 -4.84
CA ILE A 574 -12.33 -15.00 -3.50
C ILE A 574 -13.80 -14.60 -3.40
N ASP A 575 -14.70 -15.54 -3.10
CA ASP A 575 -16.08 -15.23 -2.73
C ASP A 575 -16.10 -14.65 -1.31
N MET A 576 -16.33 -13.35 -1.19
CA MET A 576 -16.34 -12.64 0.10
C MET A 576 -17.63 -12.83 0.89
N ASN A 577 -18.67 -13.43 0.30
CA ASN A 577 -19.86 -13.88 1.04
C ASN A 577 -19.55 -15.13 1.87
N ARG A 578 -18.51 -15.88 1.49
CA ARG A 578 -18.09 -17.13 2.14
C ARG A 578 -16.69 -17.08 2.76
N GLY A 579 -15.82 -16.19 2.28
CA GLY A 579 -14.39 -16.20 2.61
C GLY A 579 -13.69 -17.44 2.06
N GLU A 580 -13.99 -17.83 0.81
CA GLU A 580 -13.48 -19.04 0.16
C GLU A 580 -12.93 -18.71 -1.24
N HIS A 581 -11.84 -19.37 -1.66
CA HIS A 581 -11.31 -19.21 -3.02
C HIS A 581 -12.23 -19.90 -4.04
N LEU A 582 -12.51 -19.22 -5.14
CA LEU A 582 -13.24 -19.76 -6.29
C LEU A 582 -12.28 -20.42 -7.27
N TRP A 583 -11.21 -19.70 -7.62
CA TRP A 583 -10.16 -20.15 -8.54
C TRP A 583 -8.86 -19.36 -8.31
N MET A 584 -7.75 -19.93 -8.80
CA MET A 584 -6.44 -19.27 -8.85
C MET A 584 -5.83 -19.52 -10.24
N ALA A 585 -5.35 -18.45 -10.88
CA ALA A 585 -4.67 -18.49 -12.17
C ALA A 585 -3.28 -17.85 -12.06
N ALA A 586 -2.35 -18.27 -12.91
CA ALA A 586 -1.08 -17.57 -13.09
C ALA A 586 -1.31 -16.30 -13.92
N ASN A 587 -0.67 -15.19 -13.55
CA ASN A 587 -0.71 -13.96 -14.35
C ASN A 587 0.50 -13.89 -15.30
N GLY A 588 0.32 -14.39 -16.51
CA GLY A 588 1.35 -14.42 -17.54
C GLY A 588 2.17 -15.71 -17.59
N ASP A 589 2.91 -15.88 -18.68
CA ASP A 589 3.58 -17.14 -18.99
C ASP A 589 5.01 -17.24 -18.42
N GLY A 590 5.63 -16.07 -18.18
CA GLY A 590 7.06 -15.94 -17.93
C GLY A 590 7.56 -16.37 -16.55
N PRO A 591 8.87 -16.64 -16.40
CA PRO A 591 9.89 -16.72 -17.47
C PRO A 591 9.98 -18.11 -18.12
N ASN A 592 9.22 -18.36 -19.18
CA ASN A 592 9.21 -19.63 -19.92
C ASN A 592 10.29 -19.71 -21.02
N ASP A 593 10.86 -18.57 -21.41
CA ASP A 593 11.96 -18.41 -22.37
C ASP A 593 13.35 -18.62 -21.74
N HIS A 594 13.40 -18.83 -20.41
CA HIS A 594 14.64 -18.99 -19.66
C HIS A 594 15.45 -20.22 -20.14
N PRO A 595 16.77 -20.11 -20.38
CA PRO A 595 17.58 -21.21 -20.94
C PRO A 595 17.53 -22.54 -20.19
N LEU A 596 17.40 -22.52 -18.86
CA LEU A 596 17.25 -23.74 -18.04
C LEU A 596 15.90 -24.47 -18.23
N LEU A 597 14.92 -23.85 -18.89
CA LEU A 597 13.59 -24.40 -19.17
C LEU A 597 13.40 -24.77 -20.64
N GLU A 598 14.43 -24.60 -21.49
CA GLU A 598 14.35 -24.88 -22.93
C GLU A 598 13.90 -26.33 -23.21
N GLY A 599 12.84 -26.47 -24.01
CA GLY A 599 12.30 -27.78 -24.41
C GLY A 599 11.40 -28.46 -23.37
N LEU A 600 11.07 -27.79 -22.26
CA LEU A 600 10.03 -28.25 -21.32
C LEU A 600 8.63 -27.79 -21.77
N ASP A 601 7.65 -28.67 -21.62
CA ASP A 601 6.22 -28.36 -21.80
C ASP A 601 5.66 -27.92 -20.45
N LEU A 602 5.60 -26.60 -20.22
CA LEU A 602 5.26 -26.00 -18.94
C LEU A 602 3.94 -25.22 -19.01
N PRO A 603 3.11 -25.25 -17.95
CA PRO A 603 1.98 -24.33 -17.82
C PRO A 603 2.48 -22.89 -17.60
N PRO A 604 1.61 -21.87 -17.73
CA PRO A 604 1.95 -20.48 -17.42
C PRO A 604 2.57 -20.34 -16.01
N LEU A 605 3.74 -19.72 -15.93
CA LEU A 605 4.56 -19.66 -14.71
C LEU A 605 4.32 -18.41 -13.86
N GLY A 606 3.62 -17.40 -14.40
CA GLY A 606 3.23 -16.18 -13.70
C GLY A 606 4.38 -15.18 -13.53
N ASN A 607 4.23 -13.99 -14.11
CA ASN A 607 5.18 -12.90 -13.95
C ASN A 607 5.07 -12.27 -12.55
N ALA A 608 6.17 -12.30 -11.79
CA ALA A 608 6.32 -11.76 -10.45
C ALA A 608 6.41 -10.22 -10.45
N ASN A 609 5.37 -9.59 -10.97
CA ASN A 609 5.26 -8.16 -11.23
C ASN A 609 4.04 -7.58 -10.48
N ARG A 610 3.77 -6.28 -10.68
CA ARG A 610 2.68 -5.55 -10.01
C ARG A 610 1.71 -4.86 -10.98
N PRO A 611 1.12 -5.57 -11.96
CA PRO A 611 0.00 -5.06 -12.74
C PRO A 611 -1.24 -4.92 -11.84
N ALA A 612 -2.07 -3.90 -12.06
CA ALA A 612 -3.33 -3.76 -11.35
C ALA A 612 -4.50 -4.33 -12.19
N PRO A 613 -5.51 -4.94 -11.55
CA PRO A 613 -6.70 -5.44 -12.22
C PRO A 613 -7.72 -4.32 -12.51
N LEU A 614 -8.49 -4.49 -13.58
CA LEU A 614 -9.75 -3.80 -13.84
C LEU A 614 -10.84 -4.87 -13.94
N VAL A 615 -11.91 -4.77 -13.17
CA VAL A 615 -13.08 -5.65 -13.31
C VAL A 615 -14.25 -4.87 -13.91
N THR A 616 -15.01 -5.51 -14.79
CA THR A 616 -16.24 -4.95 -15.36
C THR A 616 -17.45 -5.82 -15.01
N GLY A 617 -18.66 -5.37 -15.38
CA GLY A 617 -19.86 -6.19 -15.31
C GLY A 617 -19.70 -7.53 -16.05
N SER A 618 -18.86 -7.58 -17.09
CA SER A 618 -18.63 -8.77 -17.93
C SER A 618 -17.34 -9.54 -17.63
N LEU A 619 -16.20 -8.86 -17.50
CA LEU A 619 -14.85 -9.47 -17.62
C LEU A 619 -13.86 -8.93 -16.58
N LEU A 620 -12.76 -9.65 -16.38
CA LEU A 620 -11.59 -9.18 -15.62
C LEU A 620 -10.44 -8.90 -16.59
N PHE A 621 -9.85 -7.70 -16.54
CA PHE A 621 -8.73 -7.27 -17.38
C PHE A 621 -7.46 -7.02 -16.57
N ILE A 622 -6.32 -7.48 -17.07
CA ILE A 622 -5.01 -7.32 -16.43
C ILE A 622 -3.87 -7.49 -17.44
N GLY A 623 -2.75 -6.80 -17.22
CA GLY A 623 -1.52 -6.98 -18.00
C GLY A 623 -0.46 -7.79 -17.24
N GLU A 624 0.66 -8.08 -17.89
CA GLU A 624 1.76 -8.83 -17.27
C GLU A 624 2.72 -7.97 -16.41
N GLY A 625 2.57 -6.64 -16.47
CA GLY A 625 3.46 -5.70 -15.80
C GLY A 625 4.74 -5.41 -16.60
N SER A 626 5.58 -4.51 -16.08
CA SER A 626 6.69 -3.90 -16.81
C SER A 626 8.04 -4.01 -16.08
N ASP A 627 9.13 -3.97 -16.84
CA ASP A 627 10.51 -3.84 -16.38
C ASP A 627 10.84 -2.42 -15.85
N ALA A 628 10.07 -1.40 -16.24
CA ALA A 628 10.15 -0.06 -15.67
C ALA A 628 9.61 0.02 -14.22
N VAL A 629 8.90 -1.00 -13.75
CA VAL A 629 8.41 -1.10 -12.37
C VAL A 629 9.58 -1.42 -11.43
N ILE A 630 9.82 -0.52 -10.46
CA ILE A 630 10.98 -0.60 -9.54
C ILE A 630 11.03 -1.95 -8.80
N GLY A 631 12.12 -2.70 -8.95
CA GLY A 631 12.31 -3.98 -8.25
C GLY A 631 11.71 -5.20 -8.96
N THR A 632 11.11 -5.04 -10.14
CA THR A 632 10.83 -6.15 -11.06
C THR A 632 12.12 -6.95 -11.33
N PRO A 633 12.12 -8.30 -11.26
CA PRO A 633 13.21 -9.10 -11.79
C PRO A 633 13.28 -9.06 -13.32
N ASP A 634 14.49 -9.11 -13.88
CA ASP A 634 14.80 -8.96 -15.31
C ASP A 634 13.98 -9.86 -16.26
N THR A 635 13.39 -10.95 -15.76
CA THR A 635 12.68 -11.98 -16.52
C THR A 635 11.18 -12.08 -16.20
N HIS A 636 10.65 -11.24 -15.30
CA HIS A 636 9.27 -11.33 -14.81
C HIS A 636 8.41 -10.10 -15.19
N TRP A 637 8.22 -9.91 -16.48
CA TRP A 637 7.39 -8.85 -17.09
C TRP A 637 6.97 -9.28 -18.50
N GLY A 638 6.07 -8.54 -19.13
CA GLY A 638 5.69 -8.81 -20.53
C GLY A 638 4.67 -7.83 -21.09
N THR A 639 4.41 -7.94 -22.38
CA THR A 639 3.62 -6.98 -23.15
C THR A 639 2.16 -7.38 -23.32
N THR A 640 1.80 -8.61 -22.94
CA THR A 640 0.45 -9.13 -23.11
C THR A 640 -0.54 -8.50 -22.12
N PHE A 641 -1.71 -8.12 -22.62
CA PHE A 641 -2.86 -7.66 -21.87
C PHE A 641 -4.05 -8.58 -22.14
N ARG A 642 -4.65 -9.10 -21.08
CA ARG A 642 -5.61 -10.22 -21.15
C ARG A 642 -6.96 -9.83 -20.58
N ALA A 643 -8.00 -10.44 -21.13
CA ALA A 643 -9.32 -10.52 -20.54
C ALA A 643 -9.60 -11.96 -20.09
N TYR A 644 -10.14 -12.09 -18.89
CA TYR A 644 -10.50 -13.35 -18.26
C TYR A 644 -12.00 -13.40 -18.06
N ASP A 645 -12.59 -14.60 -18.21
CA ASP A 645 -13.87 -14.89 -17.58
C ASP A 645 -13.68 -14.77 -16.06
N LYS A 646 -14.38 -13.80 -15.47
CA LYS A 646 -14.21 -13.46 -14.05
C LYS A 646 -14.79 -14.53 -13.09
N GLY A 647 -15.60 -15.45 -13.59
CA GLY A 647 -16.18 -16.57 -12.85
C GLY A 647 -15.31 -17.83 -12.86
N THR A 648 -14.53 -18.09 -13.91
CA THR A 648 -13.69 -19.29 -14.05
C THR A 648 -12.19 -19.04 -13.97
N GLY A 649 -11.73 -17.83 -14.29
CA GLY A 649 -10.30 -17.52 -14.44
C GLY A 649 -9.69 -17.99 -15.76
N GLU A 650 -10.50 -18.41 -16.73
CA GLU A 650 -10.05 -18.75 -18.08
C GLU A 650 -9.76 -17.48 -18.89
N VAL A 651 -8.63 -17.42 -19.59
CA VAL A 651 -8.33 -16.35 -20.56
C VAL A 651 -9.27 -16.51 -21.75
N VAL A 652 -10.09 -15.48 -22.00
CA VAL A 652 -11.02 -15.44 -23.15
C VAL A 652 -10.50 -14.59 -24.30
N TRP A 653 -9.56 -13.68 -24.03
CA TRP A 653 -8.92 -12.84 -25.04
C TRP A 653 -7.57 -12.31 -24.54
N GLU A 654 -6.64 -12.08 -25.47
CA GLU A 654 -5.37 -11.45 -25.20
C GLU A 654 -4.88 -10.60 -26.38
N THR A 655 -4.08 -9.58 -26.09
CA THR A 655 -3.46 -8.71 -27.09
C THR A 655 -2.09 -8.21 -26.64
N GLU A 656 -1.22 -7.92 -27.59
CA GLU A 656 0.09 -7.33 -27.32
C GLU A 656 0.00 -5.81 -27.29
N LEU A 657 0.35 -5.23 -26.13
CA LEU A 657 0.54 -3.79 -25.98
C LEU A 657 1.93 -3.37 -26.48
N PRO A 658 2.17 -2.08 -26.78
CA PRO A 658 3.49 -1.59 -27.18
C PRO A 658 4.59 -1.82 -26.13
N SER A 659 4.22 -1.95 -24.86
CA SER A 659 5.10 -2.29 -23.74
C SER A 659 4.27 -2.80 -22.54
N GLY A 660 4.94 -3.27 -21.49
CA GLY A 660 4.29 -3.76 -20.28
C GLY A 660 3.53 -2.67 -19.52
N THR A 661 2.55 -3.09 -18.72
CA THR A 661 1.68 -2.19 -17.97
C THR A 661 2.39 -1.58 -16.76
N THR A 662 2.26 -0.26 -16.58
CA THR A 662 2.98 0.52 -15.55
C THR A 662 2.04 1.23 -14.57
N GLY A 663 0.80 1.52 -14.98
CA GLY A 663 -0.28 2.02 -14.13
C GLY A 663 -1.48 1.07 -14.13
N GLY A 664 -2.53 1.41 -13.37
CA GLY A 664 -3.76 0.64 -13.38
C GLY A 664 -4.61 0.89 -14.64
N PRO A 665 -5.14 -0.15 -15.29
CA PRO A 665 -6.14 0.01 -16.34
C PRO A 665 -7.44 0.57 -15.77
N MET A 666 -8.18 1.30 -16.60
CA MET A 666 -9.45 1.93 -16.23
C MET A 666 -10.44 1.87 -17.39
N THR A 667 -11.76 1.91 -17.13
CA THR A 667 -12.77 1.93 -18.20
C THR A 667 -13.82 3.02 -18.01
N TYR A 668 -14.32 3.57 -19.12
CA TYR A 668 -15.38 4.58 -19.14
C TYR A 668 -16.26 4.44 -20.38
N LEU A 669 -17.42 5.12 -20.33
CA LEU A 669 -18.28 5.36 -21.48
C LEU A 669 -18.08 6.79 -22.00
N HIS A 670 -17.87 6.94 -23.32
CA HIS A 670 -17.85 8.26 -23.98
C HIS A 670 -18.64 8.18 -25.29
N GLU A 671 -19.60 9.10 -25.47
CA GLU A 671 -20.53 9.14 -26.62
C GLU A 671 -21.21 7.79 -26.95
N GLY A 672 -21.47 6.98 -25.92
CA GLY A 672 -22.10 5.65 -26.04
C GLY A 672 -21.14 4.51 -26.40
N LYS A 673 -19.83 4.77 -26.46
CA LYS A 673 -18.77 3.80 -26.72
C LYS A 673 -17.92 3.55 -25.47
N GLN A 674 -17.64 2.29 -25.15
CA GLN A 674 -16.79 1.90 -24.03
C GLN A 674 -15.31 1.92 -24.44
N TYR A 675 -14.48 2.48 -23.57
CA TYR A 675 -13.03 2.54 -23.71
C TYR A 675 -12.38 1.86 -22.50
N ILE A 676 -11.23 1.22 -22.72
CA ILE A 676 -10.29 0.79 -21.67
C ILE A 676 -8.99 1.55 -21.90
N VAL A 677 -8.51 2.31 -20.91
CA VAL A 677 -7.24 3.06 -21.00
C VAL A 677 -6.24 2.45 -20.03
N VAL A 678 -5.02 2.21 -20.52
CA VAL A 678 -3.92 1.62 -19.76
C VAL A 678 -2.63 2.42 -19.97
N ALA A 679 -1.88 2.65 -18.89
CA ALA A 679 -0.54 3.20 -18.92
C ALA A 679 0.49 2.09 -19.19
N VAL A 680 1.36 2.31 -20.17
CA VAL A 680 2.44 1.39 -20.55
C VAL A 680 3.79 2.11 -20.64
N GLY A 681 4.86 1.34 -20.56
CA GLY A 681 6.25 1.81 -20.73
C GLY A 681 7.23 0.76 -20.26
N GLY A 682 8.48 0.82 -20.71
CA GLY A 682 9.52 -0.15 -20.36
C GLY A 682 10.93 0.42 -20.49
N SER A 683 11.98 -0.36 -20.24
CA SER A 683 13.36 0.15 -20.36
C SER A 683 13.70 0.66 -21.77
N GLU A 684 13.24 -0.05 -22.81
CA GLU A 684 13.46 0.29 -24.22
C GLU A 684 12.25 0.99 -24.89
N HIS A 685 11.12 1.14 -24.19
CA HIS A 685 9.89 1.73 -24.76
C HIS A 685 9.42 2.98 -24.00
N PRO A 686 9.32 4.16 -24.67
CA PRO A 686 8.82 5.39 -24.06
C PRO A 686 7.42 5.23 -23.45
N ALA A 687 7.20 5.80 -22.27
CA ALA A 687 5.88 5.71 -21.66
C ALA A 687 4.77 6.41 -22.46
N GLU A 688 3.58 5.81 -22.44
CA GLU A 688 2.38 6.32 -23.10
C GLU A 688 1.10 5.76 -22.46
N TYR A 689 -0.05 6.35 -22.82
CA TYR A 689 -1.36 5.75 -22.61
C TYR A 689 -1.85 5.12 -23.92
N VAL A 690 -2.40 3.90 -23.81
CA VAL A 690 -3.08 3.19 -24.90
C VAL A 690 -4.56 3.09 -24.55
N ALA A 691 -5.43 3.46 -25.49
CA ALA A 691 -6.87 3.25 -25.37
C ALA A 691 -7.34 2.14 -26.30
N LEU A 692 -8.11 1.22 -25.74
CA LEU A 692 -8.70 0.06 -26.38
C LEU A 692 -10.23 0.18 -26.40
N GLY A 693 -10.87 -0.39 -27.41
CA GLY A 693 -12.32 -0.59 -27.44
C GLY A 693 -12.79 -1.19 -28.76
N LEU A 694 -14.10 -1.41 -28.87
CA LEU A 694 -14.74 -1.89 -30.11
C LEU A 694 -14.55 -0.89 -31.27
N PRO A 695 -14.70 -1.29 -32.55
CA PRO A 695 -14.48 -0.42 -33.72
C PRO A 695 -15.35 0.85 -33.77
#